data_AF-A0A653CXV3-F1
#
_entry.id   AF-A0A653CXV3-F1
#
_cell.length_a   1.000
_cell.length_b   1.000
_cell.length_c   1.000
_cell.angle_alpha   90.00
_cell.angle_beta   90.00
_cell.angle_gamma   90.00
#
_symmetry.space_group_name_H-M   'P 1'
#
loop_
_entity.id
_entity.type
_entity.pdbx_description
1 polymer ?
#
loop_
_entity_poly.entity_id
_entity_poly.type
_entity_poly.pdbx_seq_one_letter_code
_entity_poly.pdbx_strand_id
1 'polypeptide(L)'
;MDRWLIKKTVSSKQNDSSKDAPSTSKQDDSSKEIPTPTTSTQEEAITITVHSGLERNTSGSETDYGEVETKKIKYATATTKRKRNYKFVEAWLNLPQFKGWLSRSQRAERGEKEFAYCKLCDCKLLAHKKIIQRHADTKNHKVKLRTISESGKISDMYKMTAAVKNIKRAEIKLCGLLTTNNLPFSLMDTLTPLLSNIFPDSEIARGLKLKRTKATMVVTEDLGNFFLSELYKSIQEPGKFFSLVMDETTDISVKKQCAFTIIHFDDVHNKVSTRFFDIVESEGGTANDLFKTVLNIFEQRKIPITNLVGFSSDTTNVMFGRYNSVFSLLKEVLPSVVYVKCSCHMAHLAVSKACLKLPKSVEDLLRNLGSHFSRSSSRQKKFLDFQNFFKVEIHKILTPSNTRWLSIKQCVDRLLEQFNPLLAYLTELVFEDPSSTTEQMLLTMKNTFTKIYLEFMNYALGLMTSFNEIFQSEKPLLYKLKPETERLLKTICSNYIDISVIRRETDIFNLDHKNPRYFVPIEDIYLGIEATESIQTLRNDPACNKKEINTFLATILDFYIELVSNMKQRFTFEDDIYKYLNIVDPLYAQSFQTQTLAYIVNRFPALSEVIESQQVLDNEWRQHTLLDFSSMNMNTNCPEEYWKQIFKMKNATNTEIFPNLKKVINLLLILPFSNASVERVFSNLFNIKTDKRNFLSTNTVRGILSSKEGISLEGGCVKWEPSQKLYSGT
;
A
#
# COMPACT_ATOMS: atom_id res chain seq x y z
N MET A 1 3.09 4.54 16.44
CA MET A 1 2.08 3.59 15.91
C MET A 1 0.83 3.56 16.78
N ASP A 2 0.98 3.81 18.09
CA ASP A 2 -0.07 3.71 19.12
C ASP A 2 -1.26 4.68 18.96
N ARG A 3 -1.03 5.89 18.45
CA ARG A 3 -2.13 6.85 18.17
C ARG A 3 -3.05 6.44 17.01
N TRP A 4 -2.61 5.53 16.13
CA TRP A 4 -3.42 5.03 15.01
C TRP A 4 -4.32 3.86 15.43
N LEU A 5 -3.93 3.07 16.43
CA LEU A 5 -4.68 1.90 16.90
C LEU A 5 -6.09 2.24 17.40
N ILE A 6 -6.32 3.49 17.82
CA ILE A 6 -7.56 3.94 18.48
C ILE A 6 -8.59 4.57 17.51
N LYS A 7 -8.19 5.05 16.32
CA LYS A 7 -9.09 5.86 15.45
C LYS A 7 -10.04 5.07 14.54
N LYS A 8 -9.90 3.74 14.41
CA LYS A 8 -10.69 2.92 13.47
C LYS A 8 -12.20 2.89 13.81
N THR A 9 -12.61 3.31 15.01
CA THR A 9 -13.99 3.20 15.52
C THR A 9 -14.96 4.28 15.06
N VAL A 10 -14.51 5.39 14.44
CA VAL A 10 -15.40 6.53 14.16
C VAL A 10 -16.11 6.44 12.79
N SER A 11 -15.60 5.65 11.84
CA SER A 11 -16.09 5.66 10.45
C SER A 11 -17.11 4.56 10.09
N SER A 12 -17.34 3.56 10.96
CA SER A 12 -18.17 2.38 10.59
C SER A 12 -19.58 2.37 11.22
N LYS A 13 -20.02 3.45 11.88
CA LYS A 13 -21.39 3.56 12.42
C LYS A 13 -22.27 4.38 11.47
N GLN A 14 -22.52 3.85 10.27
CA GLN A 14 -23.63 4.27 9.41
C GLN A 14 -23.79 3.23 8.31
N ASN A 15 -24.54 2.16 8.63
CA ASN A 15 -25.34 1.30 7.75
C ASN A 15 -25.39 -0.10 8.36
N ASP A 16 -26.34 -0.29 9.29
CA ASP A 16 -27.09 -1.54 9.41
C ASP A 16 -28.30 -1.28 10.29
N SER A 17 -29.37 -0.80 9.65
CA SER A 17 -30.72 -0.75 10.22
C SER A 17 -31.71 -0.80 9.06
N SER A 18 -32.01 -2.02 8.59
CA SER A 18 -33.34 -2.42 8.09
C SER A 18 -33.22 -3.75 7.34
N LYS A 19 -33.78 -4.82 7.92
CA LYS A 19 -34.65 -5.81 7.27
C LYS A 19 -34.91 -6.97 8.23
N ASP A 20 -35.90 -6.78 9.09
CA ASP A 20 -36.65 -7.87 9.70
C ASP A 20 -37.97 -8.02 8.94
N ALA A 21 -38.18 -9.17 8.29
CA ALA A 21 -39.50 -9.76 8.03
C ALA A 21 -39.33 -11.26 7.68
N PRO A 22 -40.26 -12.13 8.11
CA PRO A 22 -39.99 -13.55 8.38
C PRO A 22 -40.22 -14.47 7.17
N SER A 23 -39.42 -15.54 7.09
CA SER A 23 -39.56 -16.63 6.12
C SER A 23 -40.62 -17.63 6.57
N THR A 24 -41.67 -17.81 5.77
CA THR A 24 -42.58 -18.96 5.83
C THR A 24 -42.03 -20.13 5.01
N SER A 25 -42.21 -21.31 5.58
CA SER A 25 -41.89 -22.63 5.05
C SER A 25 -42.74 -23.00 3.83
N LYS A 26 -42.12 -23.61 2.82
CA LYS A 26 -42.71 -24.67 1.99
C LYS A 26 -41.63 -25.63 1.46
N GLN A 27 -41.80 -26.91 1.78
CA GLN A 27 -41.27 -28.04 1.03
C GLN A 27 -41.99 -28.12 -0.31
N ASP A 28 -41.31 -28.59 -1.37
CA ASP A 28 -41.80 -29.72 -2.17
C ASP A 28 -40.77 -30.18 -3.21
N ASP A 29 -40.78 -31.50 -3.40
CA ASP A 29 -40.06 -32.36 -4.32
C ASP A 29 -40.12 -31.95 -5.80
N SER A 30 -39.06 -32.24 -6.56
CA SER A 30 -39.14 -33.23 -7.66
C SER A 30 -37.82 -33.36 -8.45
N SER A 31 -37.41 -34.62 -8.55
CA SER A 31 -36.51 -35.24 -9.52
C SER A 31 -36.75 -34.87 -10.99
N LYS A 32 -35.67 -34.71 -11.78
CA LYS A 32 -35.47 -35.41 -13.08
C LYS A 32 -34.13 -35.07 -13.76
N GLU A 33 -33.35 -36.13 -13.94
CA GLU A 33 -32.62 -36.61 -15.13
C GLU A 33 -31.67 -35.71 -15.97
N ILE A 34 -30.52 -36.33 -16.21
CA ILE A 34 -29.37 -36.01 -17.06
C ILE A 34 -29.73 -36.21 -18.55
N PRO A 35 -29.12 -35.46 -19.48
CA PRO A 35 -28.25 -36.16 -20.45
C PRO A 35 -26.97 -35.37 -20.82
N THR A 36 -25.84 -36.08 -20.85
CA THR A 36 -24.65 -35.76 -21.67
C THR A 36 -24.98 -35.85 -23.17
N PRO A 37 -24.25 -35.13 -24.05
CA PRO A 37 -23.30 -35.86 -24.90
C PRO A 37 -22.02 -35.10 -25.36
N THR A 38 -20.93 -35.88 -25.42
CA THR A 38 -19.80 -35.94 -26.38
C THR A 38 -19.15 -34.71 -27.05
N THR A 39 -17.82 -34.73 -26.89
CA THR A 39 -16.70 -34.26 -27.72
C THR A 39 -16.88 -34.18 -29.25
N SER A 40 -16.36 -33.10 -29.86
CA SER A 40 -15.44 -33.17 -31.00
C SER A 40 -14.67 -31.85 -31.22
N THR A 41 -13.38 -32.02 -31.48
CA THR A 41 -12.33 -31.08 -31.92
C THR A 41 -12.69 -30.24 -33.15
N GLN A 42 -12.21 -28.98 -33.22
CA GLN A 42 -11.35 -28.49 -34.32
C GLN A 42 -10.85 -27.07 -34.05
N GLU A 43 -9.54 -26.92 -34.29
CA GLU A 43 -8.82 -25.65 -34.43
C GLU A 43 -9.38 -24.86 -35.62
N GLU A 44 -9.42 -23.52 -35.55
CA GLU A 44 -9.06 -22.71 -36.70
C GLU A 44 -8.75 -21.25 -36.33
N ALA A 45 -7.66 -20.78 -36.90
CA ALA A 45 -7.11 -19.44 -36.79
C ALA A 45 -7.97 -18.41 -37.55
N ILE A 46 -8.12 -17.21 -36.99
CA ILE A 46 -8.74 -16.09 -37.69
C ILE A 46 -7.70 -14.99 -37.89
N THR A 47 -7.19 -14.95 -39.12
CA THR A 47 -6.55 -13.78 -39.73
C THR A 47 -7.61 -13.09 -40.58
N ILE A 48 -7.94 -11.82 -40.34
CA ILE A 48 -8.70 -11.01 -41.31
C ILE A 48 -8.09 -9.62 -41.42
N THR A 49 -7.51 -9.38 -42.59
CA THR A 49 -7.22 -8.04 -43.13
C THR A 49 -8.36 -7.66 -44.09
N VAL A 50 -8.89 -6.46 -43.82
CA VAL A 50 -9.58 -5.47 -44.66
C VAL A 50 -9.64 -5.73 -46.18
N HIS A 51 -10.84 -5.73 -46.79
CA HIS A 51 -11.27 -4.66 -47.71
C HIS A 51 -12.69 -4.81 -48.30
N SER A 52 -13.42 -3.69 -48.22
CA SER A 52 -14.36 -3.07 -49.19
C SER A 52 -15.33 -3.90 -50.03
N GLY A 53 -16.58 -3.42 -50.06
CA GLY A 53 -17.32 -3.29 -51.31
C GLY A 53 -18.85 -3.46 -51.27
N LEU A 54 -19.53 -2.31 -51.34
CA LEU A 54 -20.67 -2.02 -52.25
C LEU A 54 -22.06 -2.68 -52.08
N GLU A 55 -23.04 -1.76 -52.16
CA GLU A 55 -24.38 -1.81 -52.79
C GLU A 55 -25.67 -1.93 -51.95
N ARG A 56 -26.38 -0.78 -51.95
CA ARG A 56 -27.79 -0.53 -52.36
C ARG A 56 -28.91 -1.36 -51.75
N ASN A 57 -29.87 -0.66 -51.11
CA ASN A 57 -31.26 -0.43 -51.55
C ASN A 57 -32.17 -0.08 -50.34
N THR A 58 -32.68 1.15 -50.23
CA THR A 58 -34.04 1.65 -50.60
C THR A 58 -35.13 1.46 -49.54
N SER A 59 -36.06 2.43 -49.54
CA SER A 59 -37.36 2.54 -48.83
C SER A 59 -37.28 3.01 -47.37
N GLY A 60 -38.08 3.97 -46.91
CA GLY A 60 -39.20 4.71 -47.49
C GLY A 60 -39.87 5.56 -46.38
N SER A 61 -40.90 6.33 -46.76
CA SER A 61 -41.89 7.09 -45.95
C SER A 61 -41.36 8.29 -45.14
N GLU A 62 -42.01 9.46 -45.06
CA GLU A 62 -43.29 9.98 -45.56
C GLU A 62 -43.26 11.52 -45.34
N THR A 63 -43.48 12.31 -46.40
CA THR A 63 -44.57 13.31 -46.57
C THR A 63 -44.79 14.33 -45.45
N ASP A 64 -44.71 15.63 -45.77
CA ASP A 64 -45.89 16.51 -45.65
C ASP A 64 -45.78 17.90 -46.34
N TYR A 65 -46.90 18.27 -47.00
CA TYR A 65 -47.46 19.55 -47.51
C TYR A 65 -46.53 20.64 -48.12
N GLY A 66 -46.72 21.15 -49.36
CA GLY A 66 -47.91 21.81 -49.95
C GLY A 66 -47.87 23.30 -49.58
N GLU A 67 -47.90 24.35 -50.43
CA GLU A 67 -48.55 24.66 -51.71
C GLU A 67 -47.77 25.79 -52.45
N VAL A 68 -47.53 25.69 -53.78
CA VAL A 68 -48.20 26.36 -54.93
C VAL A 68 -47.99 27.88 -55.08
N GLU A 69 -47.27 28.31 -56.13
CA GLU A 69 -47.76 29.35 -57.05
C GLU A 69 -47.08 29.34 -58.45
N THR A 70 -47.93 29.03 -59.44
CA THR A 70 -48.06 29.42 -60.86
C THR A 70 -46.87 29.82 -61.78
N LYS A 71 -46.99 29.26 -63.01
CA LYS A 71 -46.12 29.32 -64.21
C LYS A 71 -46.12 30.69 -64.94
N LYS A 72 -44.99 31.07 -65.55
CA LYS A 72 -44.72 31.03 -67.03
C LYS A 72 -43.46 31.84 -67.46
N ILE A 73 -42.43 31.09 -67.84
CA ILE A 73 -41.51 31.20 -69.01
C ILE A 73 -41.20 32.59 -69.59
N LYS A 74 -39.90 32.94 -69.57
CA LYS A 74 -39.23 33.66 -70.68
C LYS A 74 -37.96 32.90 -71.07
N TYR A 75 -37.88 32.47 -72.32
CA TYR A 75 -36.66 31.96 -72.93
C TYR A 75 -35.72 33.13 -73.23
N ALA A 76 -34.47 33.04 -72.76
CA ALA A 76 -33.38 33.89 -73.21
C ALA A 76 -32.12 33.02 -73.44
N THR A 77 -31.85 32.81 -74.72
CA THR A 77 -30.59 32.47 -75.39
C THR A 77 -29.36 32.20 -74.50
N ALA A 78 -28.90 30.95 -74.56
CA ALA A 78 -27.63 30.53 -73.98
C ALA A 78 -26.44 31.21 -74.69
N THR A 79 -25.80 32.16 -74.01
CA THR A 79 -24.40 32.51 -74.30
C THR A 79 -23.50 31.62 -73.44
N THR A 80 -22.78 30.70 -74.07
CA THR A 80 -21.77 29.85 -73.44
C THR A 80 -20.63 30.70 -72.86
N LYS A 81 -20.73 31.11 -71.59
CA LYS A 81 -19.59 31.63 -70.82
C LYS A 81 -18.59 30.50 -70.59
N ARG A 82 -17.41 30.58 -71.20
CA ARG A 82 -16.24 29.74 -70.88
C ARG A 82 -16.06 29.67 -69.35
N LYS A 83 -16.25 28.48 -68.75
CA LYS A 83 -15.91 28.23 -67.34
C LYS A 83 -14.41 28.45 -67.15
N ARG A 84 -14.02 29.52 -66.44
CA ARG A 84 -12.63 29.73 -66.02
C ARG A 84 -12.31 28.74 -64.91
N ASN A 85 -11.42 27.79 -65.19
CA ASN A 85 -10.84 26.92 -64.17
C ASN A 85 -9.82 27.70 -63.35
N TYR A 86 -10.08 27.83 -62.05
CA TYR A 86 -9.14 28.41 -61.09
C TYR A 86 -8.34 27.28 -60.46
N LYS A 87 -7.04 27.24 -60.75
CA LYS A 87 -6.09 26.28 -60.17
C LYS A 87 -5.14 27.00 -59.22
N PHE A 88 -4.86 26.38 -58.08
CA PHE A 88 -3.87 26.84 -57.13
C PHE A 88 -2.47 26.63 -57.70
N VAL A 89 -1.62 27.66 -57.59
CA VAL A 89 -0.24 27.61 -58.08
C VAL A 89 0.69 27.53 -56.87
N GLU A 90 1.41 26.41 -56.73
CA GLU A 90 2.32 26.17 -55.59
C GLU A 90 3.41 27.25 -55.46
N ALA A 91 3.85 27.85 -56.57
CA ALA A 91 4.80 28.95 -56.56
C ALA A 91 4.30 30.18 -55.75
N TRP A 92 2.99 30.33 -55.52
CA TRP A 92 2.45 31.39 -54.67
C TRP A 92 2.87 31.25 -53.21
N LEU A 93 3.15 30.03 -52.71
CA LEU A 93 3.61 29.83 -51.33
C LEU A 93 4.99 30.44 -51.07
N ASN A 94 5.78 30.62 -52.12
CA ASN A 94 7.15 31.15 -52.05
C ASN A 94 7.23 32.64 -52.34
N LEU A 95 6.12 33.28 -52.76
CA LEU A 95 6.07 34.72 -52.99
C LEU A 95 6.18 35.46 -51.65
N PRO A 96 7.07 36.47 -51.51
CA PRO A 96 7.29 37.20 -50.25
C PRO A 96 6.02 37.72 -49.59
N GLN A 97 5.03 38.12 -50.38
CA GLN A 97 3.74 38.67 -49.93
C GLN A 97 2.75 37.61 -49.39
N PHE A 98 2.95 36.32 -49.68
CA PHE A 98 2.05 35.22 -49.27
C PHE A 98 2.75 34.18 -48.37
N LYS A 99 4.07 34.26 -48.29
CA LYS A 99 4.92 33.35 -47.54
C LYS A 99 4.59 33.40 -46.04
N GLY A 100 4.46 32.23 -45.43
CA GLY A 100 4.23 32.08 -43.98
C GLY A 100 2.76 31.94 -43.56
N TRP A 101 1.79 32.45 -44.33
CA TRP A 101 0.37 32.39 -43.97
C TRP A 101 -0.55 31.71 -44.98
N LEU A 102 -0.19 31.69 -46.27
CA LEU A 102 -0.96 31.01 -47.31
C LEU A 102 -0.69 29.51 -47.28
N SER A 103 -1.72 28.69 -47.51
CA SER A 103 -1.61 27.24 -47.69
C SER A 103 -2.63 26.73 -48.70
N ARG A 104 -2.46 25.50 -49.13
CA ARG A 104 -3.43 24.81 -49.98
C ARG A 104 -4.60 24.28 -49.13
N SER A 105 -5.84 24.45 -49.59
CA SER A 105 -7.01 23.81 -48.97
C SER A 105 -7.03 22.31 -49.33
N GLN A 106 -7.35 21.42 -48.38
CA GLN A 106 -7.45 19.98 -48.66
C GLN A 106 -8.62 19.65 -49.62
N ARG A 107 -8.32 18.81 -50.62
CA ARG A 107 -9.14 18.15 -51.67
C ARG A 107 -10.27 18.97 -52.35
N ALA A 108 -10.13 19.17 -53.67
CA ALA A 108 -11.28 19.31 -54.57
C ALA A 108 -11.41 18.04 -55.41
N GLU A 109 -12.60 17.43 -55.46
CA GLU A 109 -12.90 16.33 -56.38
C GLU A 109 -12.93 16.84 -57.84
N ARG A 110 -12.69 15.94 -58.81
CA ARG A 110 -12.50 16.27 -60.22
C ARG A 110 -13.70 17.06 -60.78
N GLY A 111 -13.53 18.37 -60.93
CA GLY A 111 -14.48 19.25 -61.63
C GLY A 111 -14.78 20.60 -60.97
N GLU A 112 -14.36 20.82 -59.72
CA GLU A 112 -14.65 22.06 -58.98
C GLU A 112 -13.46 23.03 -58.83
N LYS A 113 -13.76 24.30 -58.51
CA LYS A 113 -12.78 25.38 -58.33
C LYS A 113 -11.81 25.03 -57.20
N GLU A 114 -10.50 25.17 -57.40
CA GLU A 114 -9.56 25.01 -56.29
C GLU A 114 -9.59 26.23 -55.36
N PHE A 115 -9.32 25.99 -54.07
CA PHE A 115 -9.31 27.00 -53.02
C PHE A 115 -7.93 27.07 -52.34
N ALA A 116 -7.53 28.28 -51.99
CA ALA A 116 -6.42 28.58 -51.09
C ALA A 116 -6.93 28.73 -49.66
N TYR A 117 -6.06 28.57 -48.67
CA TYR A 117 -6.36 28.69 -47.26
C TYR A 117 -5.44 29.70 -46.57
N CYS A 118 -6.02 30.63 -45.82
CA CYS A 118 -5.27 31.55 -44.98
C CYS A 118 -5.19 31.01 -43.55
N LYS A 119 -3.98 30.65 -43.09
CA LYS A 119 -3.75 30.13 -41.73
C LYS A 119 -3.97 31.17 -40.63
N LEU A 120 -3.87 32.45 -40.96
CA LEU A 120 -4.01 33.54 -39.99
C LEU A 120 -5.47 33.93 -39.78
N CYS A 121 -6.21 34.02 -40.87
CA CYS A 121 -7.62 34.40 -40.84
C CYS A 121 -8.56 33.20 -40.69
N ASP A 122 -8.03 31.99 -40.82
CA ASP A 122 -8.76 30.72 -40.75
C ASP A 122 -9.92 30.67 -41.75
N CYS A 123 -9.63 30.99 -43.02
CA CYS A 123 -10.67 31.08 -44.04
C CYS A 123 -10.23 30.58 -45.43
N LYS A 124 -11.20 30.06 -46.18
CA LYS A 124 -11.06 29.59 -47.56
C LYS A 124 -11.16 30.77 -48.54
N LEU A 125 -10.24 30.81 -49.50
CA LEU A 125 -10.15 31.82 -50.55
C LEU A 125 -10.20 31.14 -51.91
N LEU A 126 -10.83 31.74 -52.91
CA LEU A 126 -10.74 31.22 -54.27
C LEU A 126 -9.28 31.22 -54.72
N ALA A 127 -8.79 30.15 -55.38
CA ALA A 127 -7.41 30.04 -55.85
C ALA A 127 -7.15 30.94 -57.08
N HIS A 128 -7.20 32.25 -56.86
CA HIS A 128 -6.95 33.28 -57.84
C HIS A 128 -6.11 34.40 -57.20
N LYS A 129 -4.94 34.67 -57.78
CA LYS A 129 -3.93 35.58 -57.22
C LYS A 129 -4.49 36.93 -56.74
N LYS A 130 -5.37 37.58 -57.54
CA LYS A 130 -5.96 38.88 -57.15
C LYS A 130 -6.89 38.79 -55.93
N ILE A 131 -7.56 37.66 -55.71
CA ILE A 131 -8.45 37.47 -54.55
C ILE A 131 -7.61 37.26 -53.28
N ILE A 132 -6.52 36.50 -53.41
CA ILE A 132 -5.56 36.27 -52.33
C ILE A 132 -4.87 37.58 -51.94
N GLN A 133 -4.48 38.41 -52.91
CA GLN A 133 -3.93 39.76 -52.65
C GLN A 133 -4.93 40.65 -51.93
N ARG A 134 -6.18 40.70 -52.40
CA ARG A 134 -7.23 41.51 -51.77
C ARG A 134 -7.50 41.05 -50.34
N HIS A 135 -7.43 39.75 -50.06
CA HIS A 135 -7.55 39.21 -48.71
C HIS A 135 -6.39 39.67 -47.80
N ALA A 136 -5.15 39.58 -48.30
CA ALA A 136 -3.97 40.05 -47.59
C ALA A 136 -4.06 41.55 -47.22
N ASP A 137 -4.77 42.32 -48.05
CA ASP A 137 -5.00 43.75 -47.83
C ASP A 137 -6.11 44.10 -46.85
N THR A 138 -6.92 43.13 -46.42
CA THR A 138 -8.00 43.37 -45.46
C THR A 138 -7.46 43.80 -44.08
N LYS A 139 -8.20 44.69 -43.40
CA LYS A 139 -7.84 45.16 -42.05
C LYS A 139 -7.65 44.00 -41.06
N ASN A 140 -8.53 43.00 -41.10
CA ASN A 140 -8.48 41.83 -40.22
C ASN A 140 -7.18 41.02 -40.43
N HIS A 141 -6.78 40.79 -41.69
CA HIS A 141 -5.53 40.09 -41.99
C HIS A 141 -4.30 40.86 -41.53
N LYS A 142 -4.23 42.17 -41.79
CA LYS A 142 -3.10 43.03 -41.39
C LYS A 142 -2.93 43.11 -39.87
N VAL A 143 -4.02 43.11 -39.10
CA VAL A 143 -3.96 43.07 -37.63
C VAL A 143 -3.35 41.75 -37.15
N LYS A 144 -3.88 40.62 -37.62
CA LYS A 144 -3.38 39.29 -37.22
C LYS A 144 -1.93 39.02 -37.64
N LEU A 145 -1.52 39.55 -38.80
CA LEU A 145 -0.13 39.47 -39.27
C LEU A 145 0.83 40.26 -38.37
N ARG A 146 0.43 41.45 -37.91
CA ARG A 146 1.22 42.28 -36.99
C ARG A 146 1.41 41.62 -35.61
N THR A 147 0.36 41.00 -35.08
CA THR A 147 0.43 40.26 -33.80
C THR A 147 1.46 39.13 -33.83
N ILE A 148 1.70 38.53 -35.00
CA ILE A 148 2.68 37.44 -35.17
C ILE A 148 4.10 37.97 -35.41
N SER A 149 4.26 39.12 -36.07
CA SER A 149 5.59 39.75 -36.20
C SER A 149 6.11 40.34 -34.89
N GLU A 150 5.21 40.70 -33.97
CA GLU A 150 5.55 41.23 -32.64
C GLU A 150 5.75 40.13 -31.57
N SER A 151 5.39 38.87 -31.86
CA SER A 151 5.75 37.74 -30.99
C SER A 151 7.17 37.28 -31.32
N GLY A 152 8.08 37.46 -30.35
CA GLY A 152 9.48 37.02 -30.45
C GLY A 152 9.61 35.54 -30.81
N LYS A 153 10.78 35.16 -31.33
CA LYS A 153 11.07 33.77 -31.72
C LYS A 153 10.85 32.82 -30.54
N ILE A 154 10.10 31.74 -30.76
CA ILE A 154 9.83 30.66 -29.79
C ILE A 154 11.14 30.08 -29.19
N SER A 155 12.27 30.17 -29.91
CA SER A 155 13.59 29.77 -29.41
C SER A 155 14.09 30.58 -28.21
N ASP A 156 13.68 31.84 -28.08
CA ASP A 156 14.09 32.71 -26.97
C ASP A 156 13.23 32.50 -25.71
N MET A 157 12.07 31.83 -25.83
CA MET A 157 11.24 31.43 -24.68
C MET A 157 11.86 30.30 -23.83
N TYR A 158 12.83 29.55 -24.37
CA TYR A 158 13.42 28.39 -23.69
C TYR A 158 14.72 28.69 -22.93
N LYS A 159 15.26 29.92 -23.00
CA LYS A 159 16.37 30.31 -22.12
C LYS A 159 15.83 30.69 -20.73
N MET A 160 15.68 29.70 -19.86
CA MET A 160 15.35 29.93 -18.45
C MET A 160 16.44 30.75 -17.77
N THR A 161 16.12 32.00 -17.44
CA THR A 161 17.00 32.88 -16.67
C THR A 161 17.24 32.31 -15.27
N ALA A 162 18.35 32.70 -14.62
CA ALA A 162 18.65 32.27 -13.25
C ALA A 162 17.52 32.62 -12.26
N ALA A 163 16.89 33.78 -12.44
CA ALA A 163 15.73 34.20 -11.65
C ALA A 163 14.54 33.23 -11.79
N VAL A 164 14.21 32.81 -13.01
CA VAL A 164 13.12 31.85 -13.25
C VAL A 164 13.42 30.48 -12.64
N LYS A 165 14.68 30.02 -12.69
CA LYS A 165 15.12 28.78 -12.03
C LYS A 165 14.92 28.85 -10.52
N ASN A 166 15.32 29.96 -9.90
CA ASN A 166 15.18 30.15 -8.46
C ASN A 166 13.72 30.22 -8.02
N ILE A 167 12.83 30.85 -8.81
CA ILE A 167 11.38 30.84 -8.57
C ILE A 167 10.84 29.41 -8.63
N LYS A 168 11.13 28.65 -9.69
CA LYS A 168 10.66 27.25 -9.82
C LYS A 168 11.17 26.39 -8.67
N ARG A 169 12.46 26.52 -8.31
CA ARG A 169 13.03 25.82 -7.15
C ARG A 169 12.25 26.15 -5.86
N ALA A 170 11.92 27.42 -5.63
CA ALA A 170 11.13 27.82 -4.46
C ALA A 170 9.72 27.23 -4.49
N GLU A 171 9.05 27.22 -5.64
CA GLU A 171 7.72 26.59 -5.79
C GLU A 171 7.76 25.08 -5.52
N ILE A 172 8.79 24.39 -5.99
CA ILE A 172 8.99 22.96 -5.73
C ILE A 172 9.27 22.71 -4.23
N LYS A 173 10.09 23.56 -3.58
CA LYS A 173 10.31 23.46 -2.13
C LYS A 173 9.03 23.67 -1.32
N LEU A 174 8.17 24.62 -1.72
CA LEU A 174 6.85 24.79 -1.11
C LEU A 174 5.96 23.55 -1.31
N CYS A 175 6.01 22.91 -2.47
CA CYS A 175 5.32 21.63 -2.70
C CYS A 175 5.88 20.50 -1.82
N GLY A 176 7.20 20.47 -1.60
CA GLY A 176 7.84 19.59 -0.65
C GLY A 176 7.31 19.78 0.78
N LEU A 177 7.20 21.03 1.24
CA LEU A 177 6.59 21.36 2.53
C LEU A 177 5.15 20.82 2.65
N LEU A 178 4.35 20.97 1.60
CA LEU A 178 2.96 20.50 1.59
C LEU A 178 2.88 18.98 1.75
N THR A 179 3.70 18.24 1.01
CA THR A 179 3.67 16.77 0.99
C THR A 179 4.21 16.18 2.29
N THR A 180 5.35 16.66 2.80
CA THR A 180 5.96 16.12 4.03
C THR A 180 5.09 16.33 5.26
N ASN A 181 4.32 17.43 5.29
CA ASN A 181 3.48 17.81 6.43
C ASN A 181 1.99 17.48 6.24
N ASN A 182 1.62 16.78 5.16
CA ASN A 182 0.24 16.47 4.80
C ASN A 182 -0.69 17.72 4.72
N LEU A 183 -0.16 18.86 4.27
CA LEU A 183 -0.91 20.12 4.19
C LEU A 183 -1.80 20.18 2.93
N PRO A 184 -2.94 20.88 2.99
CA PRO A 184 -3.82 21.03 1.83
C PRO A 184 -3.19 21.93 0.76
N PHE A 185 -3.32 21.56 -0.52
CA PHE A 185 -2.80 22.37 -1.63
C PHE A 185 -3.45 23.75 -1.74
N SER A 186 -4.68 23.92 -1.24
CA SER A 186 -5.37 25.20 -1.19
C SER A 186 -4.67 26.23 -0.30
N LEU A 187 -3.77 25.80 0.60
CA LEU A 187 -2.94 26.72 1.38
C LEU A 187 -2.12 27.66 0.48
N MET A 188 -1.72 27.21 -0.72
CA MET A 188 -0.94 28.04 -1.64
C MET A 188 -1.70 29.23 -2.19
N ASP A 189 -3.03 29.19 -2.20
CA ASP A 189 -3.84 30.31 -2.68
C ASP A 189 -3.73 31.53 -1.75
N THR A 190 -3.46 31.30 -0.47
CA THR A 190 -3.22 32.34 0.54
C THR A 190 -1.73 32.57 0.80
N LEU A 191 -0.93 31.50 0.91
CA LEU A 191 0.48 31.61 1.27
C LEU A 191 1.30 32.34 0.20
N THR A 192 1.04 32.07 -1.09
CA THR A 192 1.83 32.67 -2.16
C THR A 192 1.70 34.20 -2.19
N PRO A 193 0.49 34.80 -2.20
CA PRO A 193 0.35 36.26 -2.06
C PRO A 193 0.92 36.82 -0.76
N LEU A 194 0.77 36.09 0.35
CA LEU A 194 1.30 36.50 1.65
C LEU A 194 2.83 36.58 1.63
N LEU A 195 3.52 35.61 1.04
CA LEU A 195 4.99 35.64 0.90
C LEU A 195 5.45 36.85 0.07
N SER A 196 4.75 37.18 -1.03
CA SER A 196 5.06 38.38 -1.81
C SER A 196 4.83 39.68 -1.02
N ASN A 197 3.91 39.69 -0.06
CA ASN A 197 3.64 40.84 0.81
C ASN A 197 4.64 40.97 1.96
N ILE A 198 5.02 39.85 2.60
CA ILE A 198 5.99 39.82 3.70
C ILE A 198 7.40 40.15 3.22
N PHE A 199 7.77 39.69 2.02
CA PHE A 199 9.10 39.86 1.43
C PHE A 199 9.05 40.69 0.12
N PRO A 200 8.69 41.99 0.20
CA PRO A 200 8.49 42.82 -0.99
C PRO A 200 9.79 43.07 -1.77
N ASP A 201 10.93 42.98 -1.10
CA ASP A 201 12.29 43.11 -1.65
C ASP A 201 12.76 41.85 -2.40
N SER A 202 12.14 40.69 -2.17
CA SER A 202 12.52 39.43 -2.79
C SER A 202 11.91 39.25 -4.19
N GLU A 203 12.76 39.20 -5.22
CA GLU A 203 12.32 38.85 -6.58
C GLU A 203 11.71 37.45 -6.66
N ILE A 204 12.21 36.51 -5.85
CA ILE A 204 11.68 35.15 -5.78
C ILE A 204 10.25 35.21 -5.24
N ALA A 205 10.02 35.86 -4.10
CA ALA A 205 8.72 35.92 -3.46
C ALA A 205 7.67 36.62 -4.33
N ARG A 206 8.02 37.73 -5.01
CA ARG A 206 7.13 38.38 -5.98
C ARG A 206 6.88 37.54 -7.24
N GLY A 207 7.85 36.72 -7.62
CA GLY A 207 7.80 35.87 -8.80
C GLY A 207 7.01 34.57 -8.63
N LEU A 208 6.71 34.15 -7.38
CA LEU A 208 5.96 32.93 -7.09
C LEU A 208 4.57 32.97 -7.74
N LYS A 209 4.27 31.96 -8.56
CA LYS A 209 2.96 31.76 -9.19
C LYS A 209 2.42 30.38 -8.86
N LEU A 210 2.46 30.03 -7.58
CA LEU A 210 2.00 28.75 -7.06
C LEU A 210 0.63 28.88 -6.41
N LYS A 211 -0.36 28.22 -6.99
CA LYS A 211 -1.74 28.11 -6.49
C LYS A 211 -2.13 26.63 -6.37
N ARG A 212 -3.31 26.33 -5.82
CA ARG A 212 -3.79 24.95 -5.60
C ARG A 212 -3.59 24.01 -6.79
N THR A 213 -4.05 24.41 -7.98
CA THR A 213 -3.99 23.56 -9.17
C THR A 213 -2.55 23.30 -9.60
N LYS A 214 -1.71 24.35 -9.61
CA LYS A 214 -0.30 24.19 -9.96
C LYS A 214 0.45 23.34 -8.94
N ALA A 215 0.21 23.54 -7.64
CA ALA A 215 0.81 22.72 -6.60
C ALA A 215 0.41 21.24 -6.73
N THR A 216 -0.86 20.98 -7.08
CA THR A 216 -1.35 19.62 -7.34
C THR A 216 -0.60 18.98 -8.52
N MET A 217 -0.43 19.73 -9.62
CA MET A 217 0.31 19.27 -10.80
C MET A 217 1.80 19.03 -10.50
N VAL A 218 2.47 19.98 -9.83
CA VAL A 218 3.89 19.83 -9.46
C VAL A 218 4.11 18.61 -8.56
N VAL A 219 3.21 18.36 -7.60
CA VAL A 219 3.33 17.19 -6.73
C VAL A 219 3.03 15.88 -7.47
N THR A 220 2.02 15.87 -8.34
CA THR A 220 1.56 14.64 -9.00
C THR A 220 2.44 14.28 -10.18
N GLU A 221 2.67 15.23 -11.09
CA GLU A 221 3.31 15.00 -12.38
C GLU A 221 4.83 15.20 -12.36
N ASP A 222 5.35 16.06 -11.47
CA ASP A 222 6.79 16.32 -11.39
C ASP A 222 7.43 15.54 -10.24
N LEU A 223 7.14 15.91 -8.98
CA LEU A 223 7.82 15.35 -7.81
C LEU A 223 7.53 13.87 -7.59
N GLY A 224 6.25 13.48 -7.56
CA GLY A 224 5.85 12.12 -7.33
C GLY A 224 6.40 11.16 -8.40
N ASN A 225 6.31 11.58 -9.67
CA ASN A 225 6.87 10.82 -10.80
C ASN A 225 8.39 10.77 -10.77
N PHE A 226 9.08 11.85 -10.38
CA PHE A 226 10.53 11.87 -10.28
C PHE A 226 11.03 10.79 -9.32
N PHE A 227 10.58 10.79 -8.07
CA PHE A 227 11.01 9.82 -7.06
C PHE A 227 10.60 8.38 -7.42
N LEU A 228 9.39 8.17 -7.97
CA LEU A 228 8.99 6.84 -8.44
C LEU A 228 9.85 6.37 -9.61
N SER A 229 10.18 7.25 -10.56
CA SER A 229 11.00 6.89 -11.70
C SER A 229 12.43 6.52 -11.30
N GLU A 230 12.98 7.16 -10.27
CA GLU A 230 14.28 6.78 -9.70
C GLU A 230 14.22 5.41 -9.05
N LEU A 231 13.15 5.14 -8.27
CA LEU A 231 12.94 3.81 -7.66
C LEU A 231 12.75 2.72 -8.72
N TYR A 232 11.94 2.96 -9.76
CA TYR A 232 11.73 1.98 -10.82
C TYR A 232 13.03 1.65 -11.54
N LYS A 233 13.83 2.68 -11.88
CA LYS A 233 15.14 2.47 -12.50
C LYS A 233 16.08 1.65 -11.62
N SER A 234 16.03 1.81 -10.29
CA SER A 234 16.91 1.05 -9.39
C SER A 234 16.60 -0.44 -9.32
N ILE A 235 15.41 -0.87 -9.79
CA ILE A 235 14.99 -2.29 -9.78
C ILE A 235 14.73 -2.88 -11.18
N GLN A 236 15.01 -2.13 -12.23
CA GLN A 236 14.76 -2.52 -13.63
C GLN A 236 15.85 -3.43 -14.20
N GLU A 237 17.09 -3.27 -13.78
CA GLU A 237 18.21 -4.04 -14.33
C GLU A 237 18.17 -5.50 -13.86
N PRO A 238 18.55 -6.48 -14.71
CA PRO A 238 18.65 -7.88 -14.29
C PRO A 238 19.52 -8.04 -13.04
N GLY A 239 19.02 -8.80 -12.05
CA GLY A 239 19.71 -9.02 -10.78
C GLY A 239 19.46 -7.95 -9.71
N LYS A 240 18.71 -6.89 -10.01
CA LYS A 240 18.17 -5.96 -9.00
C LYS A 240 16.92 -6.53 -8.37
N PHE A 241 17.12 -7.59 -7.59
CA PHE A 241 16.04 -8.32 -6.94
C PHE A 241 15.26 -7.46 -5.94
N PHE A 242 13.96 -7.73 -5.84
CA PHE A 242 13.09 -7.10 -4.86
C PHE A 242 11.98 -8.07 -4.41
N SER A 243 11.40 -7.80 -3.25
CA SER A 243 10.18 -8.45 -2.78
C SER A 243 9.01 -7.47 -2.83
N LEU A 244 7.84 -7.95 -3.19
CA LEU A 244 6.61 -7.17 -3.23
C LEU A 244 5.78 -7.44 -1.98
N VAL A 245 5.31 -6.38 -1.35
CA VAL A 245 4.31 -6.44 -0.29
C VAL A 245 3.10 -5.63 -0.72
N MET A 246 1.93 -6.26 -0.74
CA MET A 246 0.68 -5.62 -1.17
C MET A 246 -0.44 -5.84 -0.16
N ASP A 247 -1.36 -4.88 -0.12
CA ASP A 247 -2.59 -4.99 0.67
C ASP A 247 -3.68 -4.06 0.07
N GLU A 248 -4.95 -4.41 0.31
CA GLU A 248 -6.09 -3.61 -0.10
C GLU A 248 -6.62 -2.77 1.08
N THR A 249 -7.07 -1.56 0.80
CA THR A 249 -7.82 -0.75 1.75
C THR A 249 -9.01 -0.09 1.07
N THR A 250 -10.08 0.11 1.84
CA THR A 250 -11.15 1.04 1.48
C THR A 250 -10.87 2.37 2.15
N ASP A 251 -10.74 3.44 1.38
CA ASP A 251 -10.50 4.77 1.93
C ASP A 251 -11.80 5.44 2.44
N ILE A 252 -11.68 6.63 3.04
CA ILE A 252 -12.81 7.40 3.57
C ILE A 252 -13.82 7.84 2.50
N SER A 253 -13.46 7.76 1.22
CA SER A 253 -14.34 8.03 0.07
C SER A 253 -14.94 6.74 -0.52
N VAL A 254 -14.84 5.61 0.19
CA VAL A 254 -15.34 4.30 -0.22
C VAL A 254 -14.69 3.79 -1.52
N LYS A 255 -13.49 4.30 -1.84
CA LYS A 255 -12.71 3.78 -2.96
C LYS A 255 -11.84 2.63 -2.48
N LYS A 256 -11.92 1.48 -3.16
CA LYS A 256 -10.99 0.38 -2.97
C LYS A 256 -9.68 0.71 -3.67
N GLN A 257 -8.60 0.68 -2.92
CA GLN A 257 -7.25 0.94 -3.40
C GLN A 257 -6.34 -0.20 -2.98
N CYS A 258 -5.45 -0.60 -3.89
CA CYS A 258 -4.38 -1.54 -3.59
C CYS A 258 -3.08 -0.76 -3.49
N ALA A 259 -2.41 -0.86 -2.34
CA ALA A 259 -1.12 -0.24 -2.11
C ALA A 259 -0.01 -1.28 -2.20
N PHE A 260 1.12 -0.85 -2.76
CA PHE A 260 2.29 -1.69 -2.98
C PHE A 260 3.50 -1.03 -2.35
N THR A 261 4.27 -1.85 -1.64
CA THR A 261 5.62 -1.50 -1.18
C THR A 261 6.58 -2.57 -1.66
N ILE A 262 7.84 -2.19 -1.85
CA ILE A 262 8.90 -3.15 -2.18
C ILE A 262 9.97 -3.16 -1.09
N ILE A 263 10.57 -4.33 -0.91
CA ILE A 263 11.79 -4.50 -0.12
C ILE A 263 12.90 -4.79 -1.11
N HIS A 264 13.90 -3.91 -1.17
CA HIS A 264 15.03 -4.05 -2.08
C HIS A 264 16.34 -3.66 -1.39
N PHE A 265 17.46 -4.00 -2.02
CA PHE A 265 18.76 -3.52 -1.56
C PHE A 265 19.03 -2.14 -2.17
N ASP A 266 19.32 -1.16 -1.33
CA ASP A 266 19.69 0.19 -1.74
C ASP A 266 21.21 0.26 -1.90
N ASP A 267 21.68 0.20 -3.15
CA ASP A 267 23.12 0.23 -3.47
C ASP A 267 23.80 1.54 -3.06
N VAL A 268 23.06 2.66 -3.03
CA VAL A 268 23.61 3.98 -2.67
C VAL A 268 23.98 4.02 -1.20
N HIS A 269 23.09 3.50 -0.35
CA HIS A 269 23.29 3.50 1.11
C HIS A 269 23.86 2.17 1.65
N ASN A 270 23.97 1.16 0.78
CA ASN A 270 24.42 -0.20 1.07
C ASN A 270 23.65 -0.81 2.26
N LYS A 271 22.31 -0.86 2.15
CA LYS A 271 21.39 -1.37 3.18
C LYS A 271 20.11 -1.93 2.56
N VAL A 272 19.36 -2.72 3.31
CA VAL A 272 17.98 -3.07 2.92
C VAL A 272 17.09 -1.85 3.11
N SER A 273 16.19 -1.62 2.15
CA SER A 273 15.22 -0.55 2.22
C SER A 273 13.83 -1.07 1.84
N THR A 274 12.84 -0.65 2.63
CA THR A 274 11.44 -0.79 2.27
C THR A 274 10.95 0.55 1.71
N ARG A 275 10.36 0.55 0.52
CA ARG A 275 9.95 1.76 -0.20
C ARG A 275 8.51 1.66 -0.69
N PHE A 276 7.80 2.78 -0.68
CA PHE A 276 6.52 2.91 -1.37
C PHE A 276 6.73 2.71 -2.87
N PHE A 277 5.97 1.78 -3.46
CA PHE A 277 6.12 1.41 -4.87
C PHE A 277 5.01 2.02 -5.72
N ASP A 278 3.75 1.74 -5.40
CA ASP A 278 2.62 2.27 -6.15
C ASP A 278 1.32 2.21 -5.30
N ILE A 279 0.28 2.93 -5.71
CA ILE A 279 -1.08 2.77 -5.22
C ILE A 279 -2.05 2.96 -6.38
N VAL A 280 -2.95 2.00 -6.56
CA VAL A 280 -3.89 1.99 -7.69
C VAL A 280 -5.32 1.74 -7.19
N GLU A 281 -6.31 2.16 -7.98
CA GLU A 281 -7.71 1.81 -7.71
C GLU A 281 -7.92 0.34 -8.13
N SER A 282 -8.57 -0.43 -7.26
CA SER A 282 -8.87 -1.84 -7.51
C SER A 282 -10.27 -1.96 -8.12
N GLU A 283 -10.38 -2.50 -9.33
CA GLU A 283 -11.66 -2.69 -10.05
C GLU A 283 -12.46 -3.90 -9.51
N GLY A 284 -11.79 -4.83 -8.82
CA GLY A 284 -12.37 -6.05 -8.26
C GLY A 284 -11.45 -6.68 -7.22
N GLY A 285 -12.01 -7.41 -6.26
CA GLY A 285 -11.26 -8.02 -5.14
C GLY A 285 -11.03 -9.53 -5.30
N THR A 286 -11.16 -10.08 -6.51
CA THR A 286 -10.87 -11.49 -6.74
C THR A 286 -9.36 -11.71 -6.92
N ALA A 287 -8.90 -12.94 -6.71
CA ALA A 287 -7.48 -13.27 -6.88
C ALA A 287 -6.96 -12.95 -8.28
N ASN A 288 -7.78 -13.18 -9.31
CA ASN A 288 -7.43 -12.89 -10.70
C ASN A 288 -7.34 -11.38 -10.97
N ASP A 289 -8.24 -10.58 -10.41
CA ASP A 289 -8.23 -9.12 -10.58
C ASP A 289 -6.97 -8.51 -9.95
N LEU A 290 -6.63 -8.96 -8.74
CA LEU A 290 -5.44 -8.53 -8.01
C LEU A 290 -4.15 -8.99 -8.69
N PHE A 291 -4.12 -10.22 -9.17
CA PHE A 291 -2.99 -10.75 -9.94
C PHE A 291 -2.76 -9.95 -11.23
N LYS A 292 -3.82 -9.68 -12.00
CA LYS A 292 -3.75 -8.81 -13.19
C LYS A 292 -3.29 -7.41 -12.85
N THR A 293 -3.73 -6.87 -11.71
CA THR A 293 -3.29 -5.56 -11.25
C THR A 293 -1.78 -5.53 -11.01
N VAL A 294 -1.21 -6.57 -10.37
CA VAL A 294 0.24 -6.70 -10.19
C VAL A 294 0.96 -6.73 -11.53
N LEU A 295 0.52 -7.59 -12.47
CA LEU A 295 1.15 -7.71 -13.79
C LEU A 295 1.07 -6.41 -14.59
N ASN A 296 -0.09 -5.75 -14.61
CA ASN A 296 -0.29 -4.49 -15.32
C ASN A 296 0.62 -3.38 -14.77
N ILE A 297 0.82 -3.31 -13.45
CA ILE A 297 1.75 -2.35 -12.87
C ILE A 297 3.18 -2.65 -13.33
N PHE A 298 3.61 -3.91 -13.27
CA PHE A 298 4.96 -4.27 -13.70
C PHE A 298 5.18 -3.96 -15.18
N GLU A 299 4.21 -4.26 -16.05
CA GLU A 299 4.27 -3.92 -17.46
C GLU A 299 4.33 -2.39 -17.69
N GLN A 300 3.40 -1.64 -17.10
CA GLN A 300 3.35 -0.18 -17.26
C GLN A 300 4.59 0.54 -16.72
N ARG A 301 5.19 0.02 -15.63
CA ARG A 301 6.41 0.58 -15.03
C ARG A 301 7.69 -0.05 -15.60
N LYS A 302 7.56 -0.97 -16.57
CA LYS A 302 8.66 -1.71 -17.21
C LYS A 302 9.55 -2.47 -16.22
N ILE A 303 8.96 -3.04 -15.18
CA ILE A 303 9.67 -3.84 -14.17
C ILE A 303 9.70 -5.31 -14.62
N PRO A 304 10.87 -5.93 -14.77
CA PRO A 304 10.96 -7.35 -15.08
C PRO A 304 10.42 -8.19 -13.92
N ILE A 305 9.44 -9.06 -14.21
CA ILE A 305 8.90 -9.98 -13.20
C ILE A 305 9.95 -10.96 -12.68
N THR A 306 10.99 -11.26 -13.46
CA THR A 306 12.12 -12.13 -13.08
C THR A 306 12.94 -11.58 -11.91
N ASN A 307 12.86 -10.27 -11.64
CA ASN A 307 13.52 -9.66 -10.48
C ASN A 307 12.70 -9.82 -9.17
N LEU A 308 11.44 -10.26 -9.24
CA LEU A 308 10.62 -10.51 -8.05
C LEU A 308 11.05 -11.82 -7.38
N VAL A 309 11.54 -11.76 -6.15
CA VAL A 309 12.00 -12.97 -5.42
C VAL A 309 11.10 -13.33 -4.24
N GLY A 310 10.37 -12.37 -3.71
CA GLY A 310 9.52 -12.54 -2.54
C GLY A 310 8.17 -11.85 -2.67
N PHE A 311 7.13 -12.45 -2.09
CA PHE A 311 5.78 -11.91 -2.04
C PHE A 311 5.19 -12.00 -0.63
N SER A 312 4.58 -10.93 -0.14
CA SER A 312 3.84 -10.93 1.13
C SER A 312 2.53 -10.18 1.00
N SER A 313 1.51 -10.71 1.67
CA SER A 313 0.21 -10.07 1.77
C SER A 313 -0.53 -10.45 3.07
N ASP A 314 -1.78 -9.99 3.21
CA ASP A 314 -2.69 -10.42 4.25
C ASP A 314 -2.99 -11.91 4.12
N THR A 315 -3.44 -12.57 5.18
CA THR A 315 -3.55 -14.04 5.16
C THR A 315 -4.89 -14.53 4.64
N THR A 316 -5.53 -13.79 3.73
CA THR A 316 -6.82 -14.17 3.17
C THR A 316 -6.67 -15.31 2.16
N ASN A 317 -7.77 -16.03 1.93
CA ASN A 317 -7.81 -17.07 0.90
C ASN A 317 -7.63 -16.49 -0.51
N VAL A 318 -7.98 -15.23 -0.74
CA VAL A 318 -7.74 -14.54 -2.01
C VAL A 318 -6.24 -14.39 -2.27
N MET A 319 -5.44 -14.11 -1.24
CA MET A 319 -3.99 -13.94 -1.38
C MET A 319 -3.21 -15.26 -1.34
N PHE A 320 -3.58 -16.19 -0.46
CA PHE A 320 -2.80 -17.42 -0.18
C PHE A 320 -3.63 -18.71 -0.15
N GLY A 321 -4.84 -18.70 -0.71
CA GLY A 321 -5.62 -19.91 -0.91
C GLY A 321 -4.86 -20.95 -1.72
N ARG A 322 -5.13 -22.24 -1.44
CA ARG A 322 -4.46 -23.37 -2.10
C ARG A 322 -4.65 -23.35 -3.62
N TYR A 323 -5.80 -22.86 -4.08
CA TYR A 323 -6.18 -22.76 -5.49
C TYR A 323 -6.70 -21.36 -5.76
N ASN A 324 -6.42 -20.84 -6.96
CA ASN A 324 -6.93 -19.55 -7.43
C ASN A 324 -6.71 -18.40 -6.44
N SER A 325 -5.49 -18.31 -5.92
CA SER A 325 -5.04 -17.18 -5.10
C SER A 325 -4.00 -16.35 -5.86
N VAL A 326 -3.77 -15.11 -5.43
CA VAL A 326 -2.73 -14.25 -6.03
C VAL A 326 -1.37 -14.95 -5.99
N PHE A 327 -1.04 -15.60 -4.87
CA PHE A 327 0.19 -16.36 -4.76
C PHE A 327 0.22 -17.59 -5.68
N SER A 328 -0.86 -18.39 -5.77
CA SER A 328 -0.84 -19.58 -6.64
C SER A 328 -0.65 -19.19 -8.12
N LEU A 329 -1.29 -18.09 -8.55
CA LEU A 329 -1.14 -17.54 -9.90
C LEU A 329 0.27 -16.96 -10.14
N LEU A 330 0.84 -16.25 -9.15
CA LEU A 330 2.24 -15.79 -9.22
C LEU A 330 3.22 -16.96 -9.30
N LYS A 331 2.94 -18.07 -8.60
CA LYS A 331 3.81 -19.26 -8.59
C LYS A 331 3.82 -19.98 -9.94
N GLU A 332 2.71 -19.95 -10.68
CA GLU A 332 2.62 -20.48 -12.05
C GLU A 332 3.53 -19.71 -13.02
N VAL A 333 3.56 -18.38 -12.91
CA VAL A 333 4.40 -17.52 -13.77
C VAL A 333 5.85 -17.46 -13.29
N LEU A 334 6.07 -17.51 -11.97
CA LEU A 334 7.36 -17.40 -11.34
C LEU A 334 7.55 -18.49 -10.27
N PRO A 335 7.91 -19.72 -10.66
CA PRO A 335 8.05 -20.85 -9.73
C PRO A 335 9.08 -20.62 -8.61
N SER A 336 10.05 -19.73 -8.80
CA SER A 336 11.06 -19.40 -7.80
C SER A 336 10.59 -18.41 -6.74
N VAL A 337 9.42 -17.79 -6.85
CA VAL A 337 8.97 -16.80 -5.86
C VAL A 337 8.75 -17.47 -4.49
N VAL A 338 9.30 -16.85 -3.44
CA VAL A 338 9.02 -17.20 -2.05
C VAL A 338 7.84 -16.38 -1.58
N TYR A 339 6.95 -16.97 -0.77
CA TYR A 339 5.95 -16.18 -0.08
C TYR A 339 6.10 -16.29 1.43
N VAL A 340 5.75 -15.20 2.09
CA VAL A 340 5.57 -15.18 3.53
C VAL A 340 4.23 -14.53 3.83
N LYS A 341 3.35 -15.28 4.49
CA LYS A 341 2.12 -14.73 5.04
C LYS A 341 2.48 -13.70 6.11
N CYS A 342 1.71 -12.63 6.25
CA CYS A 342 2.00 -11.63 7.29
C CYS A 342 2.06 -12.25 8.69
N SER A 343 3.27 -12.33 9.26
CA SER A 343 3.53 -12.94 10.57
C SER A 343 2.70 -12.30 11.67
N CYS A 344 2.58 -10.97 11.63
CA CYS A 344 1.81 -10.23 12.63
C CYS A 344 0.31 -10.53 12.55
N HIS A 345 -0.22 -10.66 11.35
CA HIS A 345 -1.62 -11.01 11.13
C HIS A 345 -1.90 -12.46 11.54
N MET A 346 -0.99 -13.40 11.27
CA MET A 346 -1.13 -14.79 11.72
C MET A 346 -1.16 -14.91 13.24
N ALA A 347 -0.22 -14.26 13.93
CA ALA A 347 -0.15 -14.22 15.39
C ALA A 347 -1.43 -13.59 15.98
N HIS A 348 -1.90 -12.50 15.36
CA HIS A 348 -3.14 -11.83 15.71
C HIS A 348 -4.37 -12.73 15.58
N LEU A 349 -4.52 -13.46 14.47
CA LEU A 349 -5.63 -14.38 14.28
C LEU A 349 -5.58 -15.55 15.27
N ALA A 350 -4.38 -16.05 15.61
CA ALA A 350 -4.22 -17.12 16.58
C ALA A 350 -4.70 -16.71 17.98
N VAL A 351 -4.29 -15.52 18.44
CA VAL A 351 -4.73 -15.02 19.75
C VAL A 351 -6.22 -14.65 19.76
N SER A 352 -6.74 -14.12 18.66
CA SER A 352 -8.18 -13.84 18.54
C SER A 352 -9.01 -15.11 18.67
N LYS A 353 -8.58 -16.23 18.08
CA LYS A 353 -9.24 -17.53 18.23
C LYS A 353 -9.11 -18.11 19.64
N ALA A 354 -7.94 -17.97 20.27
CA ALA A 354 -7.73 -18.39 21.65
C ALA A 354 -8.64 -17.63 22.63
N CYS A 355 -8.78 -16.32 22.46
CA CYS A 355 -9.64 -15.51 23.34
C CYS A 355 -11.12 -15.87 23.27
N LEU A 356 -11.61 -16.56 22.24
CA LEU A 356 -12.98 -17.08 22.20
C LEU A 356 -13.23 -18.16 23.26
N LYS A 357 -12.18 -18.72 23.87
CA LYS A 357 -12.28 -19.62 25.02
C LYS A 357 -12.54 -18.86 26.32
N LEU A 358 -12.17 -17.59 26.40
CA LEU A 358 -12.39 -16.77 27.59
C LEU A 358 -13.86 -16.32 27.67
N PRO A 359 -14.36 -15.94 28.86
CA PRO A 359 -15.72 -15.45 28.99
C PRO A 359 -15.96 -14.19 28.15
N LYS A 360 -17.00 -14.24 27.32
CA LYS A 360 -17.40 -13.12 26.45
C LYS A 360 -17.65 -11.82 27.22
N SER A 361 -18.11 -11.92 28.47
CA SER A 361 -18.35 -10.78 29.35
C SER A 361 -17.11 -9.89 29.55
N VAL A 362 -15.90 -10.45 29.53
CA VAL A 362 -14.65 -9.68 29.67
C VAL A 362 -14.40 -8.82 28.42
N GLU A 363 -14.62 -9.38 27.23
CA GLU A 363 -14.50 -8.63 25.97
C GLU A 363 -15.61 -7.58 25.85
N ASP A 364 -16.84 -7.96 26.17
CA ASP A 364 -18.00 -7.06 26.14
C ASP A 364 -17.80 -5.89 27.11
N LEU A 365 -17.23 -6.12 28.29
CA LEU A 365 -16.87 -5.06 29.24
C LEU A 365 -15.90 -4.04 28.62
N LEU A 366 -14.81 -4.50 27.98
CA LEU A 366 -13.84 -3.62 27.33
C LEU A 366 -14.48 -2.78 26.21
N ARG A 367 -15.36 -3.39 25.41
CA ARG A 367 -16.08 -2.72 24.32
C ARG A 367 -17.11 -1.72 24.82
N ASN A 368 -17.86 -2.09 25.85
CA ASN A 368 -18.91 -1.27 26.45
C ASN A 368 -18.31 -0.05 27.17
N LEU A 369 -17.24 -0.24 27.95
CA LEU A 369 -16.52 0.87 28.58
C LEU A 369 -15.96 1.84 27.53
N GLY A 370 -15.29 1.32 26.49
CA GLY A 370 -14.81 2.15 25.39
C GLY A 370 -15.92 2.97 24.73
N SER A 371 -17.06 2.32 24.45
CA SER A 371 -18.23 2.97 23.85
C SER A 371 -18.89 3.98 24.78
N HIS A 372 -18.94 3.71 26.09
CA HIS A 372 -19.55 4.56 27.11
C HIS A 372 -18.88 5.93 27.21
N PHE A 373 -17.55 5.95 27.16
CA PHE A 373 -16.74 7.18 27.18
C PHE A 373 -16.54 7.79 25.79
N SER A 374 -16.78 7.02 24.72
CA SER A 374 -16.61 7.48 23.35
C SER A 374 -17.51 8.70 23.08
N ARG A 375 -16.88 9.80 22.66
CA ARG A 375 -17.56 11.05 22.24
C ARG A 375 -18.39 11.76 23.33
N SER A 376 -18.30 11.36 24.61
CA SER A 376 -18.97 12.05 25.72
C SER A 376 -17.99 12.83 26.59
N SER A 377 -17.95 14.16 26.41
CA SER A 377 -17.14 15.06 27.24
C SER A 377 -17.60 15.09 28.70
N SER A 378 -18.91 15.02 28.93
CA SER A 378 -19.50 15.00 30.29
C SER A 378 -19.05 13.77 31.08
N ARG A 379 -19.16 12.58 30.50
CA ARG A 379 -18.73 11.33 31.17
C ARG A 379 -17.23 11.30 31.42
N GLN A 380 -16.42 11.80 30.47
CA GLN A 380 -14.97 11.91 30.66
C GLN A 380 -14.61 12.90 31.78
N LYS A 381 -15.32 14.04 31.88
CA LYS A 381 -15.11 15.01 32.96
C LYS A 381 -15.52 14.44 34.31
N LYS A 382 -16.67 13.76 34.40
CA LYS A 382 -17.10 13.11 35.66
C LYS A 382 -16.10 12.04 36.09
N PHE A 383 -15.62 11.21 35.16
CA PHE A 383 -14.63 10.18 35.47
C PHE A 383 -13.28 10.74 35.93
N LEU A 384 -12.86 11.91 35.43
CA LEU A 384 -11.64 12.59 35.87
C LEU A 384 -11.62 12.82 37.39
N ASP A 385 -12.76 13.15 38.00
CA ASP A 385 -12.86 13.37 39.45
C ASP A 385 -12.53 12.09 40.22
N PHE A 386 -12.98 10.93 39.73
CA PHE A 386 -12.61 9.63 40.30
C PHE A 386 -11.13 9.32 40.09
N GLN A 387 -10.58 9.59 38.90
CA GLN A 387 -9.15 9.38 38.65
C GLN A 387 -8.28 10.18 39.63
N ASN A 388 -8.64 11.45 39.87
CA ASN A 388 -7.97 12.31 40.85
C ASN A 388 -8.13 11.79 42.29
N PHE A 389 -9.34 11.37 42.67
CA PHE A 389 -9.62 10.83 44.01
C PHE A 389 -8.79 9.59 44.33
N PHE A 390 -8.73 8.65 43.37
CA PHE A 390 -7.95 7.41 43.49
C PHE A 390 -6.44 7.61 43.23
N LYS A 391 -6.00 8.82 42.88
CA LYS A 391 -4.59 9.17 42.60
C LYS A 391 -3.92 8.29 41.53
N VAL A 392 -4.68 7.90 40.52
CA VAL A 392 -4.17 7.19 39.33
C VAL A 392 -3.79 8.19 38.24
N GLU A 393 -2.98 7.76 37.28
CA GLU A 393 -2.67 8.62 36.13
C GLU A 393 -3.95 8.94 35.33
N ILE A 394 -4.04 10.19 34.85
CA ILE A 394 -5.22 10.65 34.11
C ILE A 394 -5.17 10.13 32.68
N HIS A 395 -6.11 9.25 32.38
CA HIS A 395 -6.15 8.53 31.11
C HIS A 395 -7.55 8.49 30.50
N LYS A 396 -7.61 8.58 29.16
CA LYS A 396 -8.82 8.26 28.42
C LYS A 396 -9.01 6.75 28.34
N ILE A 397 -10.25 6.27 28.53
CA ILE A 397 -10.56 4.86 28.32
C ILE A 397 -10.45 4.52 26.83
N LEU A 398 -9.73 3.44 26.53
CA LEU A 398 -9.47 2.98 25.18
C LEU A 398 -10.62 2.10 24.68
N THR A 399 -10.85 2.09 23.37
CA THR A 399 -11.81 1.18 22.74
C THR A 399 -11.06 0.14 21.92
N PRO A 400 -11.34 -1.17 22.08
CA PRO A 400 -10.75 -2.20 21.25
C PRO A 400 -11.01 -1.96 19.76
N SER A 401 -9.98 -2.15 18.93
CA SER A 401 -10.12 -2.12 17.48
C SER A 401 -10.78 -3.40 16.97
N ASN A 402 -11.83 -3.26 16.15
CA ASN A 402 -12.56 -4.40 15.58
C ASN A 402 -11.69 -5.35 14.74
N THR A 403 -10.60 -4.83 14.15
CA THR A 403 -9.74 -5.63 13.26
C THR A 403 -8.34 -5.87 13.83
N ARG A 404 -8.03 -5.37 15.04
CA ARG A 404 -6.68 -5.41 15.61
C ARG A 404 -6.68 -5.74 17.10
N TRP A 405 -7.19 -6.92 17.48
CA TRP A 405 -6.95 -7.67 18.72
C TRP A 405 -5.71 -7.31 19.57
N LEU A 406 -4.53 -7.01 19.00
CA LEU A 406 -3.38 -6.55 19.82
C LEU A 406 -3.63 -5.21 20.54
N SER A 407 -4.55 -4.36 20.06
CA SER A 407 -5.04 -3.18 20.78
C SER A 407 -5.77 -3.54 22.08
N ILE A 408 -6.22 -4.80 22.24
CA ILE A 408 -6.89 -5.26 23.46
C ILE A 408 -5.91 -5.26 24.62
N LYS A 409 -4.62 -5.58 24.41
CA LYS A 409 -3.62 -5.50 25.49
C LYS A 409 -3.59 -4.10 26.10
N GLN A 410 -3.52 -3.05 25.27
CA GLN A 410 -3.57 -1.67 25.74
C GLN A 410 -4.89 -1.34 26.47
N CYS A 411 -6.02 -1.90 26.02
CA CYS A 411 -7.31 -1.73 26.70
C CYS A 411 -7.36 -2.46 28.05
N VAL A 412 -6.78 -3.66 28.13
CA VAL A 412 -6.66 -4.45 29.36
C VAL A 412 -5.76 -3.74 30.36
N ASP A 413 -4.60 -3.26 29.93
CA ASP A 413 -3.67 -2.48 30.75
C ASP A 413 -4.37 -1.25 31.34
N ARG A 414 -5.06 -0.51 30.47
CA ARG A 414 -5.82 0.68 30.86
C ARG A 414 -6.94 0.34 31.83
N LEU A 415 -7.65 -0.77 31.62
CA LEU A 415 -8.74 -1.18 32.51
C LEU A 415 -8.21 -1.63 33.88
N LEU A 416 -7.12 -2.41 33.92
CA LEU A 416 -6.51 -2.85 35.17
C LEU A 416 -6.00 -1.67 36.01
N GLU A 417 -5.32 -0.72 35.37
CA GLU A 417 -4.84 0.51 36.02
C GLU A 417 -5.99 1.36 36.58
N GLN A 418 -7.09 1.43 35.84
CA GLN A 418 -8.25 2.28 36.16
C GLN A 418 -9.40 1.51 36.85
N PHE A 419 -9.14 0.28 37.31
CA PHE A 419 -10.19 -0.65 37.73
C PHE A 419 -11.03 -0.12 38.90
N ASN A 420 -10.38 0.31 39.98
CA ASN A 420 -11.06 0.85 41.16
C ASN A 420 -11.77 2.19 40.88
N PRO A 421 -11.14 3.18 40.21
CA PRO A 421 -11.86 4.38 39.77
C PRO A 421 -13.11 4.08 38.94
N LEU A 422 -13.02 3.15 37.99
CA LEU A 422 -14.14 2.76 37.13
C LEU A 422 -15.25 2.07 37.90
N LEU A 423 -14.90 1.20 38.85
CA LEU A 423 -15.86 0.51 39.70
C LEU A 423 -16.68 1.51 40.55
N ALA A 424 -16.00 2.48 41.16
CA ALA A 424 -16.65 3.55 41.93
C ALA A 424 -17.53 4.44 41.04
N TYR A 425 -16.98 4.87 39.90
CA TYR A 425 -17.72 5.66 38.90
C TYR A 425 -18.99 4.95 38.42
N LEU A 426 -18.91 3.67 38.05
CA LEU A 426 -20.07 2.91 37.61
C LEU A 426 -21.07 2.66 38.74
N THR A 427 -20.61 2.50 39.98
CA THR A 427 -21.50 2.35 41.13
C THR A 427 -22.34 3.61 41.34
N GLU A 428 -21.72 4.79 41.30
CA GLU A 428 -22.43 6.05 41.40
C GLU A 428 -23.33 6.30 40.18
N LEU A 429 -22.82 6.01 38.97
CA LEU A 429 -23.60 6.20 37.74
C LEU A 429 -24.86 5.32 37.72
N VAL A 430 -24.77 4.05 38.11
CA VAL A 430 -25.93 3.15 38.17
C VAL A 430 -26.93 3.60 39.24
N PHE A 431 -26.45 4.21 40.33
CA PHE A 431 -27.32 4.78 41.35
C PHE A 431 -28.08 6.03 40.85
N GLU A 432 -27.43 6.89 40.07
CA GLU A 432 -28.03 8.12 39.55
C GLU A 432 -28.90 7.90 38.30
N ASP A 433 -28.41 7.13 37.33
CA ASP A 433 -29.00 6.93 36.01
C ASP A 433 -28.78 5.47 35.55
N PRO A 434 -29.58 4.52 36.08
CA PRO A 434 -29.45 3.12 35.75
C PRO A 434 -29.80 2.86 34.29
N SER A 435 -28.95 2.11 33.61
CA SER A 435 -29.22 1.55 32.29
C SER A 435 -28.79 0.09 32.28
N SER A 436 -29.46 -0.74 31.49
CA SER A 436 -29.13 -2.17 31.40
C SER A 436 -27.63 -2.38 31.07
N THR A 437 -27.06 -1.55 30.20
CA THR A 437 -25.63 -1.62 29.86
C THR A 437 -24.71 -1.24 31.02
N THR A 438 -25.03 -0.17 31.78
CA THR A 438 -24.20 0.26 32.91
C THR A 438 -24.30 -0.69 34.09
N GLU A 439 -25.47 -1.25 34.33
CA GLU A 439 -25.69 -2.32 35.32
C GLU A 439 -24.90 -3.58 34.96
N GLN A 440 -24.95 -4.03 33.70
CA GLN A 440 -24.18 -5.18 33.24
C GLN A 440 -22.66 -4.94 33.36
N MET A 441 -22.17 -3.75 33.01
CA MET A 441 -20.76 -3.39 33.21
C MET A 441 -20.38 -3.47 34.69
N LEU A 442 -21.20 -2.91 35.58
CA LEU A 442 -20.96 -2.93 37.02
C LEU A 442 -20.98 -4.35 37.59
N LEU A 443 -21.98 -5.16 37.23
CA LEU A 443 -22.07 -6.58 37.62
C LEU A 443 -20.85 -7.37 37.16
N THR A 444 -20.41 -7.14 35.92
CA THR A 444 -19.22 -7.80 35.36
C THR A 444 -17.96 -7.37 36.11
N MET A 445 -17.79 -6.08 36.43
CA MET A 445 -16.64 -5.61 37.21
C MET A 445 -16.65 -6.08 38.67
N LYS A 446 -17.85 -6.26 39.27
CA LYS A 446 -18.01 -6.81 40.63
C LYS A 446 -17.73 -8.31 40.69
N ASN A 447 -17.78 -9.04 39.58
CA ASN A 447 -17.41 -10.45 39.55
C ASN A 447 -15.90 -10.60 39.78
N THR A 448 -15.54 -11.31 40.84
CA THR A 448 -14.16 -11.54 41.27
C THR A 448 -13.28 -12.09 40.15
N PHE A 449 -13.78 -13.03 39.33
CA PHE A 449 -13.00 -13.64 38.25
C PHE A 449 -12.73 -12.69 37.08
N THR A 450 -13.53 -11.64 36.87
CA THR A 450 -13.32 -10.69 35.77
C THR A 450 -11.94 -10.03 35.86
N LYS A 451 -11.56 -9.59 37.06
CA LYS A 451 -10.23 -8.99 37.28
C LYS A 451 -9.12 -10.01 37.02
N ILE A 452 -9.29 -11.24 37.48
CA ILE A 452 -8.32 -12.33 37.29
C ILE A 452 -8.16 -12.69 35.80
N TYR A 453 -9.25 -12.72 35.03
CA TYR A 453 -9.18 -12.90 33.58
C TYR A 453 -8.44 -11.73 32.90
N LEU A 454 -8.65 -10.50 33.34
CA LEU A 454 -7.91 -9.34 32.80
C LEU A 454 -6.41 -9.42 33.13
N GLU A 455 -6.05 -9.82 34.35
CA GLU A 455 -4.65 -10.05 34.76
C GLU A 455 -4.00 -11.17 33.93
N PHE A 456 -4.71 -12.28 33.73
CA PHE A 456 -4.27 -13.36 32.84
C PHE A 456 -4.09 -12.87 31.39
N MET A 457 -5.08 -12.12 30.87
CA MET A 457 -5.03 -11.55 29.53
C MET A 457 -3.86 -10.58 29.38
N ASN A 458 -3.52 -9.80 30.41
CA ASN A 458 -2.34 -8.94 30.39
C ASN A 458 -1.08 -9.78 30.13
N TYR A 459 -0.85 -10.85 30.89
CA TYR A 459 0.30 -11.73 30.69
C TYR A 459 0.27 -12.39 29.29
N ALA A 460 -0.81 -13.09 28.95
CA ALA A 460 -0.90 -13.88 27.73
C ALA A 460 -0.82 -13.03 26.44
N LEU A 461 -1.52 -11.88 26.41
CA LEU A 461 -1.45 -10.95 25.28
C LEU A 461 -0.10 -10.22 25.24
N GLY A 462 0.58 -10.07 26.38
CA GLY A 462 1.95 -9.54 26.46
C GLY A 462 2.93 -10.36 25.62
N LEU A 463 2.91 -11.69 25.76
CA LEU A 463 3.75 -12.60 24.96
C LEU A 463 3.58 -12.39 23.45
N MET A 464 2.32 -12.27 23.00
CA MET A 464 1.98 -12.04 21.60
C MET A 464 2.38 -10.65 21.14
N THR A 465 2.27 -9.63 22.00
CA THR A 465 2.65 -8.26 21.68
C THR A 465 4.16 -8.15 21.45
N SER A 466 4.98 -8.74 22.32
CA SER A 466 6.43 -8.75 22.16
C SER A 466 6.88 -9.46 20.87
N PHE A 467 6.24 -10.56 20.47
CA PHE A 467 6.50 -11.19 19.18
C PHE A 467 6.17 -10.25 18.00
N ASN A 468 5.03 -9.56 18.07
CA ASN A 468 4.62 -8.65 17.00
C ASN A 468 5.51 -7.43 16.88
N GLU A 469 6.01 -6.88 17.98
CA GLU A 469 6.92 -5.72 17.97
C GLU A 469 8.21 -6.02 17.18
N ILE A 470 8.73 -7.26 17.27
CA ILE A 470 9.89 -7.71 16.48
C ILE A 470 9.57 -7.63 14.98
N PHE A 471 8.45 -8.23 14.56
CA PHE A 471 8.08 -8.37 13.15
C PHE A 471 7.28 -7.18 12.57
N GLN A 472 7.03 -6.14 13.36
CA GLN A 472 6.58 -4.83 12.89
C GLN A 472 7.74 -3.91 12.45
N SER A 473 8.98 -4.26 12.80
CA SER A 473 10.16 -3.51 12.37
C SER A 473 10.37 -3.60 10.85
N GLU A 474 11.14 -2.68 10.29
CA GLU A 474 11.53 -2.67 8.86
C GLU A 474 12.85 -3.41 8.59
N LYS A 475 13.44 -4.02 9.63
CA LYS A 475 14.72 -4.74 9.54
C LYS A 475 14.53 -6.08 8.83
N PRO A 476 15.54 -6.62 8.12
CA PRO A 476 15.44 -7.88 7.41
C PRO A 476 15.48 -9.08 8.38
N LEU A 477 14.34 -9.40 9.01
CA LEU A 477 14.26 -10.35 10.13
C LEU A 477 13.68 -11.72 9.75
N LEU A 478 13.56 -12.06 8.46
CA LEU A 478 12.95 -13.33 8.07
C LEU A 478 13.67 -14.55 8.66
N TYR A 479 15.01 -14.52 8.77
CA TYR A 479 15.80 -15.58 9.40
C TYR A 479 15.45 -15.80 10.89
N LYS A 480 14.95 -14.77 11.59
CA LYS A 480 14.49 -14.89 12.98
C LYS A 480 13.07 -15.41 13.10
N LEU A 481 12.29 -15.45 12.02
CA LEU A 481 10.87 -15.79 12.12
C LEU A 481 10.64 -17.16 12.74
N LYS A 482 11.27 -18.22 12.21
CA LYS A 482 11.13 -19.57 12.75
C LYS A 482 11.67 -19.68 14.18
N PRO A 483 12.92 -19.28 14.50
CA PRO A 483 13.44 -19.32 15.87
C PRO A 483 12.57 -18.57 16.89
N GLU A 484 12.05 -17.40 16.55
CA GLU A 484 11.20 -16.60 17.44
C GLU A 484 9.80 -17.22 17.62
N THR A 485 9.24 -17.82 16.57
CA THR A 485 7.98 -18.58 16.70
C THR A 485 8.17 -19.82 17.56
N GLU A 486 9.26 -20.56 17.39
CA GLU A 486 9.59 -21.72 18.24
C GLU A 486 9.78 -21.31 19.69
N ARG A 487 10.50 -20.21 19.95
CA ARG A 487 10.68 -19.63 21.28
C ARG A 487 9.35 -19.28 21.92
N LEU A 488 8.47 -18.58 21.20
CA LEU A 488 7.14 -18.22 21.67
C LEU A 488 6.30 -19.46 21.98
N LEU A 489 6.31 -20.47 21.10
CA LEU A 489 5.59 -21.73 21.32
C LEU A 489 6.10 -22.47 22.55
N LYS A 490 7.43 -22.56 22.75
CA LYS A 490 8.02 -23.17 23.94
C LYS A 490 7.59 -22.44 25.21
N THR A 491 7.60 -21.10 25.21
CA THR A 491 7.13 -20.29 26.35
C THR A 491 5.65 -20.53 26.65
N ILE A 492 4.78 -20.54 25.64
CA ILE A 492 3.34 -20.78 25.85
C ILE A 492 3.11 -22.22 26.33
N CYS A 493 3.80 -23.20 25.76
CA CYS A 493 3.71 -24.60 26.19
C CYS A 493 4.18 -24.77 27.63
N SER A 494 5.25 -24.09 28.07
CA SER A 494 5.73 -24.20 29.45
C SER A 494 4.75 -23.71 30.51
N ASN A 495 3.68 -23.02 30.11
CA ASN A 495 2.64 -22.59 31.03
C ASN A 495 1.70 -23.72 31.45
N TYR A 496 1.64 -24.83 30.71
CA TYR A 496 0.73 -25.94 31.02
C TYR A 496 1.30 -27.34 30.73
N ILE A 497 2.45 -27.44 30.07
CA ILE A 497 3.16 -28.68 29.76
C ILE A 497 4.41 -28.79 30.63
N ASP A 498 4.70 -29.99 31.12
CA ASP A 498 5.89 -30.29 31.90
C ASP A 498 7.18 -29.91 31.12
N ILE A 499 8.03 -29.10 31.77
CA ILE A 499 9.24 -28.55 31.15
C ILE A 499 10.20 -29.62 30.64
N SER A 500 10.20 -30.82 31.25
CA SER A 500 11.05 -31.93 30.83
C SER A 500 10.61 -32.53 29.49
N VAL A 501 9.31 -32.44 29.15
CA VAL A 501 8.79 -32.84 27.84
C VAL A 501 9.25 -31.82 26.78
N ILE A 502 9.12 -30.53 27.08
CA ILE A 502 9.51 -29.44 26.16
C ILE A 502 11.02 -29.47 25.88
N ARG A 503 11.85 -29.75 26.89
CA ARG A 503 13.32 -29.84 26.73
C ARG A 503 13.77 -31.02 25.90
N ARG A 504 13.01 -32.12 25.89
CA ARG A 504 13.31 -33.32 25.09
C ARG A 504 12.96 -33.15 23.62
N GLU A 505 12.03 -32.24 23.30
CA GLU A 505 11.58 -32.00 21.94
C GLU A 505 12.55 -31.07 21.20
N THR A 506 13.13 -31.56 20.09
CA THR A 506 14.01 -30.75 19.25
C THR A 506 13.23 -29.75 18.41
N ASP A 507 12.07 -30.16 17.89
CA ASP A 507 11.18 -29.33 17.08
C ASP A 507 9.80 -29.22 17.74
N ILE A 508 9.52 -28.04 18.31
CA ILE A 508 8.29 -27.79 19.06
C ILE A 508 7.03 -27.95 18.20
N PHE A 509 7.13 -27.89 16.86
CA PHE A 509 6.00 -28.14 15.96
C PHE A 509 5.51 -29.58 16.04
N ASN A 510 6.39 -30.54 16.34
CA ASN A 510 6.06 -31.97 16.46
C ASN A 510 5.47 -32.37 17.82
N LEU A 511 5.61 -31.53 18.85
CA LEU A 511 5.04 -31.80 20.18
C LEU A 511 3.52 -32.02 20.11
N ASP A 512 3.02 -33.15 20.59
CA ASP A 512 1.58 -33.34 20.80
C ASP A 512 1.10 -32.53 22.02
N HIS A 513 0.87 -31.24 21.78
CA HIS A 513 0.53 -30.25 22.80
C HIS A 513 -0.89 -30.43 23.37
N LYS A 514 -1.67 -31.39 22.85
CA LYS A 514 -3.02 -31.71 23.34
C LYS A 514 -3.03 -32.94 24.24
N ASN A 515 -1.92 -33.67 24.35
CA ASN A 515 -1.84 -34.89 25.13
C ASN A 515 -1.87 -34.58 26.64
N PRO A 516 -2.93 -34.99 27.36
CA PRO A 516 -3.05 -34.69 28.79
C PRO A 516 -1.94 -35.30 29.65
N ARG A 517 -1.24 -36.34 29.15
CA ARG A 517 -0.10 -36.96 29.86
C ARG A 517 1.10 -36.03 29.99
N TYR A 518 1.18 -34.99 29.18
CA TYR A 518 2.28 -34.03 29.22
C TYR A 518 1.94 -32.82 30.09
N PHE A 519 0.69 -32.68 30.54
CA PHE A 519 0.25 -31.50 31.27
C PHE A 519 0.75 -31.54 32.71
N VAL A 520 1.09 -30.37 33.25
CA VAL A 520 1.24 -30.20 34.69
C VAL A 520 -0.14 -30.34 35.37
N PRO A 521 -0.21 -30.60 36.68
CA PRO A 521 -1.47 -30.53 37.41
C PRO A 521 -2.20 -29.21 37.12
N ILE A 522 -3.54 -29.24 37.06
CA ILE A 522 -4.33 -28.07 36.64
C ILE A 522 -4.12 -26.87 37.57
N GLU A 523 -3.84 -27.14 38.85
CA GLU A 523 -3.50 -26.16 39.88
C GLU A 523 -2.14 -25.47 39.69
N ASP A 524 -1.24 -26.07 38.90
CA ASP A 524 0.13 -25.62 38.63
C ASP A 524 0.27 -24.92 37.26
N ILE A 525 -0.83 -24.77 36.51
CA ILE A 525 -0.83 -24.00 35.26
C ILE A 525 -0.41 -22.56 35.56
N TYR A 526 0.56 -22.06 34.80
CA TYR A 526 1.07 -20.71 34.95
C TYR A 526 0.12 -19.68 34.35
N LEU A 527 -0.30 -18.70 35.15
CA LEU A 527 -1.29 -17.68 34.78
C LEU A 527 -0.69 -16.29 34.52
N GLY A 528 0.60 -16.11 34.79
CA GLY A 528 1.19 -14.81 35.09
C GLY A 528 1.14 -14.50 36.60
N ILE A 529 1.98 -13.57 37.05
CA ILE A 529 2.21 -13.31 38.48
C ILE A 529 0.92 -12.79 39.13
N GLU A 530 0.34 -11.73 38.56
CA GLU A 530 -0.81 -11.01 39.11
C GLU A 530 -2.04 -11.92 39.22
N ALA A 531 -2.36 -12.68 38.17
CA ALA A 531 -3.47 -13.62 38.19
C ALA A 531 -3.25 -14.78 39.19
N THR A 532 -1.99 -15.21 39.36
CA THR A 532 -1.64 -16.25 40.33
C THR A 532 -1.83 -15.76 41.76
N GLU A 533 -1.39 -14.54 42.08
CA GLU A 533 -1.59 -13.91 43.39
C GLU A 533 -3.08 -13.72 43.72
N SER A 534 -3.87 -13.27 42.74
CA SER A 534 -5.32 -13.12 42.90
C SER A 534 -6.01 -14.47 43.15
N ILE A 535 -5.62 -15.53 42.44
CA ILE A 535 -6.15 -16.88 42.66
C ILE A 535 -5.73 -17.43 44.03
N GLN A 536 -4.49 -17.21 44.47
CA GLN A 536 -4.03 -17.63 45.80
C GLN A 536 -4.82 -16.94 46.91
N THR A 537 -5.05 -15.63 46.77
CA THR A 537 -5.90 -14.86 47.69
C THR A 537 -7.30 -15.43 47.74
N LEU A 538 -7.88 -15.74 46.57
CA LEU A 538 -9.22 -16.32 46.47
C LEU A 538 -9.29 -17.74 47.06
N ARG A 539 -8.25 -18.56 46.92
CA ARG A 539 -8.18 -19.90 47.55
C ARG A 539 -8.17 -19.84 49.08
N ASN A 540 -7.65 -18.76 49.65
CA ASN A 540 -7.60 -18.53 51.09
C ASN A 540 -8.92 -17.97 51.65
N ASP A 541 -9.84 -17.52 50.79
CA ASP A 541 -11.16 -17.04 51.20
C ASP A 541 -12.09 -18.22 51.53
N PRO A 542 -12.59 -18.33 52.77
CA PRO A 542 -13.50 -19.41 53.16
C PRO A 542 -14.84 -19.40 52.41
N ALA A 543 -15.24 -18.28 51.79
CA ALA A 543 -16.43 -18.20 50.96
C ALA A 543 -16.21 -18.68 49.51
N CYS A 544 -14.96 -19.02 49.13
CA CYS A 544 -14.64 -19.37 47.76
C CYS A 544 -15.16 -20.74 47.33
N ASN A 545 -15.80 -20.78 46.17
CA ASN A 545 -16.21 -22.01 45.51
C ASN A 545 -15.03 -22.64 44.72
N LYS A 546 -14.42 -23.71 45.27
CA LYS A 546 -13.34 -24.45 44.59
C LYS A 546 -13.70 -24.91 43.17
N LYS A 547 -14.98 -25.18 42.89
CA LYS A 547 -15.44 -25.59 41.55
C LYS A 547 -15.29 -24.46 40.53
N GLU A 548 -15.50 -23.21 40.94
CA GLU A 548 -15.34 -22.04 40.06
C GLU A 548 -13.88 -21.80 39.73
N ILE A 549 -12.96 -21.97 40.70
CA ILE A 549 -11.51 -21.92 40.45
C ILE A 549 -11.10 -22.99 39.43
N ASN A 550 -11.54 -24.24 39.60
CA ASN A 550 -11.22 -25.30 38.62
C ASN A 550 -11.81 -25.01 37.24
N THR A 551 -12.99 -24.41 37.17
CA THR A 551 -13.61 -23.98 35.90
C THR A 551 -12.79 -22.87 35.23
N PHE A 552 -12.32 -21.89 36.01
CA PHE A 552 -11.41 -20.85 35.55
C PHE A 552 -10.12 -21.46 34.99
N LEU A 553 -9.44 -22.33 35.74
CA LEU A 553 -8.18 -22.95 35.30
C LEU A 553 -8.36 -23.82 34.04
N ALA A 554 -9.47 -24.55 33.94
CA ALA A 554 -9.80 -25.32 32.73
C ALA A 554 -10.01 -24.39 31.51
N THR A 555 -10.65 -23.23 31.72
CA THR A 555 -10.82 -22.21 30.67
C THR A 555 -9.47 -21.66 30.20
N ILE A 556 -8.53 -21.44 31.13
CA ILE A 556 -7.17 -21.01 30.81
C ILE A 556 -6.38 -22.08 30.06
N LEU A 557 -6.50 -23.35 30.47
CA LEU A 557 -5.91 -24.47 29.74
C LEU A 557 -6.41 -24.53 28.30
N ASP A 558 -7.73 -24.44 28.09
CA ASP A 558 -8.35 -24.42 26.77
C ASP A 558 -7.85 -23.24 25.92
N PHE A 559 -7.67 -22.06 26.53
CA PHE A 559 -7.06 -20.91 25.87
C PHE A 559 -5.65 -21.23 25.35
N TYR A 560 -4.77 -21.79 26.19
CA TYR A 560 -3.40 -22.10 25.79
C TYR A 560 -3.34 -23.18 24.71
N ILE A 561 -4.13 -24.25 24.84
CA ILE A 561 -4.22 -25.31 23.83
C ILE A 561 -4.70 -24.75 22.49
N GLU A 562 -5.73 -23.90 22.49
CA GLU A 562 -6.27 -23.27 21.28
C GLU A 562 -5.23 -22.32 20.65
N LEU A 563 -4.51 -21.54 21.47
CA LEU A 563 -3.46 -20.64 21.01
C LEU A 563 -2.34 -21.40 20.31
N VAL A 564 -1.78 -22.44 20.96
CA VAL A 564 -0.72 -23.27 20.37
C VAL A 564 -1.21 -23.95 19.08
N SER A 565 -2.44 -24.48 19.07
CA SER A 565 -3.04 -25.10 17.89
C SER A 565 -3.10 -24.14 16.70
N ASN A 566 -3.61 -22.92 16.92
CA ASN A 566 -3.72 -21.93 15.86
C ASN A 566 -2.35 -21.40 15.41
N MET A 567 -1.38 -21.28 16.31
CA MET A 567 -0.01 -20.91 15.95
C MET A 567 0.63 -21.96 15.04
N LYS A 568 0.59 -23.24 15.43
CA LYS A 568 1.12 -24.35 14.61
C LYS A 568 0.44 -24.47 13.26
N GLN A 569 -0.88 -24.29 13.19
CA GLN A 569 -1.63 -24.35 11.93
C GLN A 569 -1.24 -23.23 10.95
N ARG A 570 -0.87 -22.05 11.46
CA ARG A 570 -0.60 -20.87 10.63
C ARG A 570 0.86 -20.76 10.22
N PHE A 571 1.77 -21.10 11.13
CA PHE A 571 3.22 -21.08 10.92
C PHE A 571 3.72 -22.48 10.53
N THR A 572 3.59 -22.84 9.25
CA THR A 572 3.94 -24.20 8.80
C THR A 572 5.41 -24.38 8.45
N PHE A 573 6.11 -23.31 8.04
CA PHE A 573 7.53 -23.34 7.65
C PHE A 573 7.90 -24.45 6.65
N GLU A 574 6.96 -24.78 5.74
CA GLU A 574 7.11 -25.87 4.77
C GLU A 574 8.14 -25.59 3.67
N ASP A 575 8.42 -24.33 3.34
CA ASP A 575 9.44 -24.00 2.32
C ASP A 575 10.85 -24.24 2.88
N ASP A 576 11.62 -25.10 2.22
CA ASP A 576 12.98 -25.46 2.59
C ASP A 576 13.93 -24.25 2.67
N ILE A 577 13.58 -23.10 2.09
CA ILE A 577 14.35 -21.86 2.25
C ILE A 577 14.60 -21.51 3.72
N TYR A 578 13.67 -21.81 4.63
CA TYR A 578 13.81 -21.54 6.07
C TYR A 578 15.01 -22.26 6.71
N LYS A 579 15.48 -23.37 6.11
CA LYS A 579 16.69 -24.09 6.57
C LYS A 579 17.98 -23.34 6.25
N TYR A 580 17.96 -22.48 5.23
CA TYR A 580 19.15 -21.78 4.73
C TYR A 580 19.18 -20.30 5.10
N LEU A 581 18.09 -19.71 5.61
CA LEU A 581 18.05 -18.29 5.97
C LEU A 581 19.06 -17.90 7.05
N ASN A 582 19.44 -18.82 7.95
CA ASN A 582 20.38 -18.52 9.01
C ASN A 582 21.76 -18.09 8.50
N ILE A 583 22.12 -18.32 7.23
CA ILE A 583 23.39 -17.85 6.67
C ILE A 583 23.52 -16.32 6.68
N VAL A 584 22.41 -15.57 6.78
CA VAL A 584 22.51 -14.11 6.92
C VAL A 584 22.88 -13.69 8.35
N ASP A 585 22.70 -14.57 9.35
CA ASP A 585 23.10 -14.30 10.72
C ASP A 585 24.64 -14.37 10.85
N PRO A 586 25.31 -13.32 11.39
CA PRO A 586 26.76 -13.28 11.44
C PRO A 586 27.40 -14.45 12.20
N LEU A 587 26.83 -14.85 13.35
CA LEU A 587 27.40 -15.91 14.17
C LEU A 587 27.26 -17.27 13.47
N TYR A 588 26.11 -17.51 12.84
CA TYR A 588 25.90 -18.70 12.03
C TYR A 588 26.83 -18.73 10.81
N ALA A 589 26.97 -17.61 10.10
CA ALA A 589 27.83 -17.49 8.92
C ALA A 589 29.30 -17.78 9.24
N GLN A 590 29.79 -17.28 10.37
CA GLN A 590 31.16 -17.52 10.85
C GLN A 590 31.40 -18.99 11.23
N SER A 591 30.38 -19.68 11.72
CA SER A 591 30.49 -21.10 12.12
C SER A 591 30.67 -22.07 10.94
N PHE A 592 30.45 -21.60 9.71
CA PHE A 592 30.58 -22.39 8.47
C PHE A 592 29.81 -23.72 8.48
N GLN A 593 28.66 -23.79 9.16
CA GLN A 593 27.84 -25.00 9.19
C GLN A 593 27.31 -25.37 7.79
N THR A 594 26.92 -24.37 6.99
CA THR A 594 26.50 -24.56 5.60
C THR A 594 27.73 -24.61 4.69
N GLN A 595 27.99 -25.77 4.07
CA GLN A 595 29.20 -26.00 3.26
C GLN A 595 29.12 -25.47 1.82
N THR A 596 27.90 -25.31 1.29
CA THR A 596 27.67 -24.87 -0.09
C THR A 596 26.41 -24.03 -0.20
N LEU A 597 26.42 -23.05 -1.11
CA LEU A 597 25.29 -22.16 -1.40
C LEU A 597 24.53 -22.58 -2.67
N ALA A 598 24.88 -23.73 -3.29
CA ALA A 598 24.29 -24.22 -4.53
C ALA A 598 22.76 -24.36 -4.46
N TYR A 599 22.21 -24.80 -3.32
CA TYR A 599 20.77 -24.88 -3.12
C TYR A 599 20.06 -23.54 -3.34
N ILE A 600 20.63 -22.43 -2.84
CA ILE A 600 20.03 -21.10 -2.95
C ILE A 600 20.05 -20.64 -4.41
N VAL A 601 21.15 -20.87 -5.13
CA VAL A 601 21.25 -20.55 -6.56
C VAL A 601 20.23 -21.35 -7.37
N ASN A 602 20.08 -22.65 -7.08
CA ASN A 602 19.09 -23.49 -7.75
C ASN A 602 17.64 -23.10 -7.40
N ARG A 603 17.40 -22.64 -6.16
CA ARG A 603 16.10 -22.16 -5.69
C ARG A 603 15.68 -20.84 -6.35
N PHE A 604 16.64 -20.01 -6.73
CA PHE A 604 16.45 -18.73 -7.42
C PHE A 604 17.27 -18.68 -8.73
N PRO A 605 16.77 -19.28 -9.84
CA PRO A 605 17.53 -19.43 -11.08
C PRO A 605 18.08 -18.11 -11.65
N ALA A 606 17.38 -16.99 -11.44
CA ALA A 606 17.83 -15.66 -11.84
C ALA A 606 19.17 -15.23 -11.20
N LEU A 607 19.58 -15.83 -10.07
CA LEU A 607 20.94 -15.65 -9.54
C LEU A 607 22.01 -16.14 -10.51
N SER A 608 21.73 -17.20 -11.28
CA SER A 608 22.69 -17.80 -12.21
C SER A 608 23.04 -16.87 -13.38
N GLU A 609 22.19 -15.88 -13.68
CA GLU A 609 22.44 -14.88 -14.71
C GLU A 609 23.35 -13.75 -14.23
N VAL A 610 23.46 -13.57 -12.91
CA VAL A 610 24.18 -12.45 -12.31
C VAL A 610 25.44 -12.86 -11.57
N ILE A 611 25.54 -14.09 -11.07
CA ILE A 611 26.79 -14.61 -10.50
C ILE A 611 27.70 -15.15 -11.61
N GLU A 612 29.01 -15.13 -11.37
CA GLU A 612 29.99 -15.64 -12.35
C GLU A 612 29.90 -17.17 -12.49
N SER A 613 29.89 -17.89 -11.38
CA SER A 613 29.60 -19.33 -11.33
C SER A 613 29.29 -19.75 -9.89
N GLN A 614 28.61 -20.91 -9.74
CA GLN A 614 28.37 -21.49 -8.41
C GLN A 614 29.68 -21.82 -7.69
N GLN A 615 30.72 -22.27 -8.41
CA GLN A 615 32.02 -22.58 -7.80
C GLN A 615 32.72 -21.33 -7.25
N VAL A 616 32.67 -20.21 -7.97
CA VAL A 616 33.27 -18.94 -7.50
C VAL A 616 32.53 -18.44 -6.26
N LEU A 617 31.19 -18.48 -6.25
CA LEU A 617 30.39 -18.17 -5.07
C LEU A 617 30.78 -19.03 -3.86
N ASP A 618 30.94 -20.34 -4.06
CA ASP A 618 31.30 -21.28 -3.00
C ASP A 618 32.74 -21.06 -2.48
N ASN A 619 33.65 -20.59 -3.33
CA ASN A 619 34.99 -20.16 -2.93
C ASN A 619 34.93 -18.88 -2.09
N GLU A 620 34.14 -17.87 -2.51
CA GLU A 620 33.92 -16.64 -1.74
C GLU A 620 33.31 -16.93 -0.36
N TRP A 621 32.34 -17.85 -0.29
CA TRP A 621 31.72 -18.27 0.97
C TRP A 621 32.74 -18.91 1.94
N ARG A 622 33.62 -19.79 1.44
CA ARG A 622 34.71 -20.37 2.23
C ARG A 622 35.71 -19.33 2.68
N GLN A 623 36.16 -18.47 1.77
CA GLN A 623 37.11 -17.39 2.06
C GLN A 623 36.60 -16.44 3.14
N HIS A 624 35.31 -16.11 3.12
CA HIS A 624 34.67 -15.31 4.17
C HIS A 624 34.88 -15.92 5.56
N THR A 625 34.76 -17.25 5.71
CA THR A 625 34.93 -17.91 7.02
C THR A 625 36.37 -18.00 7.51
N LEU A 626 37.34 -17.75 6.63
CA LEU A 626 38.77 -17.70 6.96
C LEU A 626 39.23 -16.30 7.39
N LEU A 627 38.34 -15.30 7.41
CA LEU A 627 38.66 -13.96 7.89
C LEU A 627 38.94 -13.98 9.40
N ASP A 628 39.92 -13.20 9.82
CA ASP A 628 40.20 -13.01 11.24
C ASP A 628 39.20 -12.02 11.87
N PHE A 629 38.05 -12.55 12.29
CA PHE A 629 37.01 -11.75 12.94
C PHE A 629 37.43 -11.18 14.30
N SER A 630 38.50 -11.69 14.94
CA SER A 630 38.94 -11.19 16.24
C SER A 630 39.62 -9.83 16.15
N SER A 631 40.33 -9.57 15.04
CA SER A 631 40.97 -8.29 14.76
C SER A 631 40.03 -7.28 14.10
N MET A 632 38.95 -7.76 13.49
CA MET A 632 37.93 -6.96 12.83
C MET A 632 36.83 -6.64 13.85
N ASN A 633 36.73 -5.38 14.31
CA ASN A 633 35.69 -4.94 15.26
C ASN A 633 34.26 -5.00 14.66
N MET A 634 33.77 -6.22 14.41
CA MET A 634 32.56 -6.52 13.64
C MET A 634 31.32 -6.44 14.52
N ASN A 635 30.28 -5.79 14.00
CA ASN A 635 28.98 -5.76 14.66
C ASN A 635 28.17 -7.01 14.28
N THR A 636 28.33 -8.08 15.06
CA THR A 636 27.61 -9.35 14.85
C THR A 636 26.15 -9.30 15.27
N ASN A 637 25.70 -8.26 15.98
CA ASN A 637 24.31 -8.10 16.42
C ASN A 637 23.38 -7.59 15.30
N CYS A 638 23.94 -7.09 14.20
CA CYS A 638 23.20 -6.52 13.08
C CYS A 638 23.68 -7.13 11.75
N PRO A 639 22.94 -8.10 11.17
CA PRO A 639 23.30 -8.71 9.89
C PRO A 639 23.63 -7.71 8.79
N GLU A 640 22.81 -6.65 8.65
CA GLU A 640 23.03 -5.63 7.63
C GLU A 640 24.38 -4.92 7.79
N GLU A 641 24.73 -4.53 9.03
CA GLU A 641 25.99 -3.81 9.28
C GLU A 641 27.20 -4.75 9.19
N TYR A 642 27.03 -6.02 9.58
CA TYR A 642 28.04 -7.05 9.39
C TYR A 642 28.36 -7.24 7.90
N TRP A 643 27.35 -7.57 7.10
CA TRP A 643 27.52 -7.83 5.67
C TRP A 643 27.98 -6.59 4.91
N LYS A 644 27.52 -5.40 5.30
CA LYS A 644 28.01 -4.14 4.77
C LYS A 644 29.51 -3.95 4.96
N GLN A 645 30.09 -4.41 6.07
CA GLN A 645 31.53 -4.34 6.30
C GLN A 645 32.28 -5.37 5.48
N ILE A 646 31.78 -6.61 5.41
CA ILE A 646 32.35 -7.68 4.56
C ILE A 646 32.38 -7.26 3.09
N PHE A 647 31.27 -6.74 2.56
CA PHE A 647 31.17 -6.38 1.13
C PHE A 647 31.90 -5.08 0.76
N LYS A 648 32.39 -4.32 1.74
CA LYS A 648 33.30 -3.19 1.50
C LYS A 648 34.76 -3.62 1.34
N MET A 649 35.10 -4.86 1.69
CA MET A 649 36.47 -5.35 1.59
C MET A 649 36.91 -5.41 0.13
N LYS A 650 38.15 -4.96 -0.09
CA LYS A 650 38.79 -4.94 -1.39
C LYS A 650 40.17 -5.58 -1.30
N ASN A 651 40.56 -6.25 -2.37
CA ASN A 651 41.91 -6.80 -2.49
C ASN A 651 42.95 -5.71 -2.82
N ALA A 652 44.21 -6.13 -2.97
CA ALA A 652 45.31 -5.23 -3.33
C ALA A 652 45.11 -4.48 -4.66
N THR A 653 44.27 -4.98 -5.56
CA THR A 653 43.93 -4.34 -6.83
C THR A 653 42.68 -3.45 -6.75
N ASN A 654 42.18 -3.16 -5.54
CA ASN A 654 41.00 -2.33 -5.29
C ASN A 654 39.69 -2.88 -5.90
N THR A 655 39.61 -4.19 -6.13
CA THR A 655 38.38 -4.90 -6.56
C THR A 655 37.68 -5.53 -5.36
N GLU A 656 36.34 -5.60 -5.39
CA GLU A 656 35.54 -6.25 -4.33
C GLU A 656 35.97 -7.72 -4.16
N ILE A 657 36.10 -8.18 -2.91
CA ILE A 657 36.52 -9.57 -2.62
C ILE A 657 35.35 -10.56 -2.75
N PHE A 658 34.13 -10.12 -2.40
CA PHE A 658 32.95 -10.99 -2.27
C PHE A 658 31.76 -10.57 -3.17
N PRO A 659 31.96 -10.32 -4.49
CA PRO A 659 30.90 -9.79 -5.36
C PRO A 659 29.75 -10.77 -5.61
N ASN A 660 29.98 -12.08 -5.61
CA ASN A 660 28.94 -13.08 -5.83
C ASN A 660 28.16 -13.36 -4.53
N LEU A 661 28.88 -13.50 -3.42
CA LEU A 661 28.28 -13.67 -2.09
C LEU A 661 27.38 -12.47 -1.73
N LYS A 662 27.79 -11.25 -2.09
CA LYS A 662 26.97 -10.03 -1.95
C LYS A 662 25.60 -10.18 -2.59
N LYS A 663 25.51 -10.71 -3.81
CA LYS A 663 24.24 -10.89 -4.52
C LYS A 663 23.31 -11.88 -3.81
N VAL A 664 23.86 -12.99 -3.33
CA VAL A 664 23.09 -14.03 -2.63
C VAL A 664 22.59 -13.54 -1.28
N ILE A 665 23.46 -12.95 -0.46
CA ILE A 665 23.07 -12.44 0.86
C ILE A 665 22.08 -11.29 0.73
N ASN A 666 22.29 -10.37 -0.22
CA ASN A 666 21.34 -9.28 -0.47
C ASN A 666 19.96 -9.82 -0.87
N LEU A 667 19.89 -10.85 -1.71
CA LEU A 667 18.63 -11.51 -2.08
C LEU A 667 17.91 -12.11 -0.85
N LEU A 668 18.64 -12.77 0.04
CA LEU A 668 18.02 -13.37 1.24
C LEU A 668 17.55 -12.30 2.24
N LEU A 669 18.28 -11.20 2.37
CA LEU A 669 17.93 -10.11 3.28
C LEU A 669 16.66 -9.35 2.84
N ILE A 670 16.34 -9.31 1.54
CA ILE A 670 15.16 -8.61 1.04
C ILE A 670 13.88 -9.45 1.04
N LEU A 671 13.94 -10.72 1.43
CA LEU A 671 12.75 -11.57 1.50
C LEU A 671 11.78 -11.03 2.57
N PRO A 672 10.47 -10.99 2.29
CA PRO A 672 9.52 -10.34 3.16
C PRO A 672 9.17 -11.22 4.36
N PHE A 673 8.73 -10.63 5.46
CA PHE A 673 8.28 -11.37 6.65
C PHE A 673 6.99 -10.80 7.28
N SER A 674 6.58 -9.58 6.91
CA SER A 674 5.34 -8.98 7.38
C SER A 674 4.79 -7.95 6.39
N ASN A 675 3.51 -7.62 6.56
CA ASN A 675 2.82 -6.58 5.81
C ASN A 675 2.87 -5.19 6.47
N ALA A 676 3.68 -5.02 7.52
CA ALA A 676 3.70 -3.78 8.30
C ALA A 676 4.03 -2.53 7.45
N SER A 677 4.75 -2.70 6.34
CA SER A 677 5.06 -1.63 5.39
C SER A 677 3.82 -1.04 4.74
N VAL A 678 2.89 -1.87 4.29
CA VAL A 678 1.67 -1.40 3.64
C VAL A 678 0.70 -0.80 4.67
N GLU A 679 0.66 -1.34 5.89
CA GLU A 679 -0.10 -0.70 6.99
C GLU A 679 0.40 0.72 7.32
N ARG A 680 1.70 0.99 7.17
CA ARG A 680 2.27 2.34 7.28
C ARG A 680 1.84 3.24 6.11
N VAL A 681 1.73 2.71 4.90
CA VAL A 681 1.17 3.45 3.75
C VAL A 681 -0.28 3.83 4.02
N PHE A 682 -1.11 2.91 4.53
CA PHE A 682 -2.49 3.22 4.90
C PHE A 682 -2.58 4.25 6.01
N SER A 683 -1.71 4.16 7.02
CA SER A 683 -1.61 5.17 8.07
C SER A 683 -1.32 6.57 7.50
N ASN A 684 -0.44 6.67 6.49
CA ASN A 684 -0.21 7.93 5.77
C ASN A 684 -1.42 8.35 4.94
N LEU A 685 -2.08 7.42 4.25
CA LEU A 685 -3.29 7.69 3.47
C LEU A 685 -4.38 8.33 4.32
N PHE A 686 -4.62 7.83 5.53
CA PHE A 686 -5.59 8.44 6.47
C PHE A 686 -5.21 9.85 6.93
N ASN A 687 -3.91 10.17 6.99
CA ASN A 687 -3.46 11.53 7.30
C ASN A 687 -3.55 12.46 6.08
N ILE A 688 -3.47 11.90 4.86
CA ILE A 688 -3.55 12.63 3.59
C ILE A 688 -4.99 12.94 3.23
N LYS A 689 -5.88 11.94 3.32
CA LYS A 689 -7.32 12.07 3.09
C LYS A 689 -8.03 12.28 4.43
N THR A 690 -8.29 13.55 4.73
CA THR A 690 -9.12 13.98 5.87
C THR A 690 -10.53 14.32 5.39
N ASP A 691 -11.46 14.57 6.31
CA ASP A 691 -12.84 14.98 5.95
C ASP A 691 -12.88 16.21 5.03
N LYS A 692 -11.91 17.12 5.17
CA LYS A 692 -11.76 18.33 4.33
C LYS A 692 -10.99 18.08 3.02
N ARG A 693 -10.41 16.89 2.83
CA ARG A 693 -9.51 16.53 1.72
C ARG A 693 -9.76 15.10 1.20
N ASN A 694 -11.01 14.64 1.25
CA ASN A 694 -11.41 13.29 0.88
C ASN A 694 -11.49 13.06 -0.65
N PHE A 695 -11.70 14.11 -1.44
CA PHE A 695 -11.81 14.07 -2.91
C PHE A 695 -10.49 13.98 -3.69
N LEU A 696 -9.36 13.64 -3.04
CA LEU A 696 -8.12 13.44 -3.79
C LEU A 696 -8.23 12.21 -4.69
N SER A 697 -7.79 12.36 -5.95
CA SER A 697 -7.63 11.22 -6.85
C SER A 697 -6.49 10.30 -6.38
N THR A 698 -6.54 9.04 -6.80
CA THR A 698 -5.49 8.06 -6.47
C THR A 698 -4.13 8.49 -7.02
N ASN A 699 -4.08 9.10 -8.20
CA ASN A 699 -2.84 9.68 -8.75
C ASN A 699 -2.27 10.78 -7.86
N THR A 700 -3.11 11.68 -7.34
CA THR A 700 -2.63 12.74 -6.43
C THR A 700 -2.14 12.15 -5.11
N VAL A 701 -2.84 11.14 -4.56
CA VAL A 701 -2.38 10.40 -3.37
C VAL A 701 -1.02 9.74 -3.62
N ARG A 702 -0.87 9.05 -4.75
CA ARG A 702 0.38 8.44 -5.20
C ARG A 702 1.52 9.46 -5.25
N GLY A 703 1.27 10.62 -5.85
CA GLY A 703 2.24 11.71 -5.94
C GLY A 703 2.67 12.25 -4.57
N ILE A 704 1.72 12.40 -3.64
CA ILE A 704 2.01 12.84 -2.27
C ILE A 704 2.82 11.80 -1.50
N LEU A 705 2.42 10.52 -1.56
CA LEU A 705 3.10 9.43 -0.84
C LEU A 705 4.55 9.29 -1.30
N SER A 706 4.77 9.24 -2.62
CA SER A 706 6.10 9.20 -3.22
C SER A 706 6.95 10.42 -2.87
N SER A 707 6.41 11.63 -3.06
CA SER A 707 7.13 12.87 -2.75
C SER A 707 7.50 12.96 -1.27
N LYS A 708 6.56 12.60 -0.40
CA LYS A 708 6.77 12.59 1.04
C LYS A 708 7.90 11.65 1.43
N GLU A 709 7.87 10.41 0.95
CA GLU A 709 8.91 9.43 1.24
C GLU A 709 10.28 9.88 0.70
N GLY A 710 10.36 10.26 -0.57
CA GLY A 710 11.61 10.69 -1.21
C GLY A 710 12.26 11.88 -0.48
N ILE A 711 11.48 12.93 -0.19
CA ILE A 711 11.97 14.11 0.52
C ILE A 711 12.36 13.77 1.97
N SER A 712 11.62 12.88 2.64
CA SER A 712 11.96 12.44 3.99
C SER A 712 13.29 11.68 4.03
N LEU A 713 13.60 10.87 3.02
CA LEU A 713 14.88 10.15 2.92
C LEU A 713 16.07 11.10 2.74
N GLU A 714 15.87 12.25 2.09
CA GLU A 714 16.88 13.30 1.91
C GLU A 714 16.96 14.28 3.10
N GLY A 715 16.46 13.89 4.27
CA GLY A 715 16.56 14.69 5.51
C GLY A 715 15.44 15.71 5.70
N GLY A 716 14.33 15.56 4.96
CA GLY A 716 13.12 16.38 5.10
C GLY A 716 13.15 17.68 4.28
N CYS A 717 12.00 18.35 4.18
CA CYS A 717 11.79 19.48 3.25
C CYS A 717 12.71 20.69 3.47
N VAL A 718 13.34 20.81 4.64
CA VAL A 718 14.29 21.90 4.96
C VAL A 718 15.66 21.62 4.36
N LYS A 719 16.18 20.40 4.53
CA LYS A 719 17.52 19.98 4.07
C LYS A 719 17.52 19.57 2.60
N TRP A 720 16.42 19.00 2.15
CA TRP A 720 16.24 18.55 0.79
C TRP A 720 16.39 19.68 -0.24
N GLU A 721 17.05 19.37 -1.35
CA GLU A 721 17.19 20.22 -2.51
C GLU A 721 16.60 19.54 -3.75
N PRO A 722 15.70 20.21 -4.50
CA PRO A 722 15.22 19.64 -5.74
C PRO A 722 16.37 19.36 -6.70
N SER A 723 16.30 18.24 -7.42
CA SER A 723 17.23 17.97 -8.52
C SER A 723 17.09 19.03 -9.62
N GLN A 724 18.20 19.45 -10.23
CA GLN A 724 18.15 20.41 -11.35
C GLN A 724 17.19 19.96 -12.45
N LYS A 725 17.05 18.65 -12.69
CA LYS A 725 16.11 18.05 -13.65
C LYS A 725 14.67 18.54 -13.48
N LEU A 726 14.24 18.80 -12.25
CA LEU A 726 12.88 19.27 -11.94
C LEU A 726 12.62 20.73 -12.33
N TYR A 727 13.68 21.53 -12.51
CA TYR A 727 13.57 22.96 -12.78
C TYR A 727 14.59 23.46 -13.80
N SER A 728 15.13 22.60 -14.67
CA SER A 728 16.02 23.00 -15.76
C SER A 728 15.35 23.01 -17.14
N GLY A 729 14.13 22.48 -17.28
CA GLY A 729 13.41 22.47 -18.57
C GLY A 729 14.09 21.62 -19.65
N THR A 730 14.82 20.58 -19.22
CA THR A 730 15.55 19.62 -20.06
C THR A 730 14.94 18.24 -19.95
#